data_AF-A0A0J9XPV2-F1
#
_entry.id   AF-A0A0J9XPV2-F1
#
_cell.length_a   1.000
_cell.length_b   1.000
_cell.length_c   1.000
_cell.angle_alpha   90.00
_cell.angle_beta   90.00
_cell.angle_gamma   90.00
#
_symmetry.space_group_name_H-M   'P 1'
#
loop_
_entity.id
_entity.type
_entity.pdbx_description
1 polymer ?
#
loop_
_entity_poly.entity_id
_entity_poly.type
_entity_poly.pdbx_seq_one_letter_code
_entity_poly.pdbx_strand_id
1 'polypeptide(L)'
;QLHWAPLVNVLPNAYYTVTSACGTDEMICCQFDVSKTSRSSCMERAKVDNVQKIALYGERMANQYRSLQTFYNSEAVLVAAGDDFLYSDSDDLKIVHRVYSALFKYINRNYDRFNMRVQFGTVADYFKSLKGNAKRRASILSGDFFPYMDNAFSNAPFWTGFYNHRAYFKCFERIIQRELRLVDLLSVAIGIYLNSDVEIARRNLALSIHHDAITGTSKRHVMDDYMLRLRSALHIILKEQERLLSISDETFTTLFVNNSVKTKGMYLPRITFSFADGIESYKIQIVSQKTFSTMELVKINVSSPFITVTHNDKLLTIQVVRILKQSDLFELVYNDGSMETNFALYFNRINDYGGAYTMVSAGLSLENITDKNRLSPTIIQGPIYSSITQQLSSQLAYSITIINSTDDNARSIQIDLFTNVTLSPGYDRKMKLEANIYPMITETVIEDDKLRCTVLGAQSTGVTAKMGLVTLMVDREMYNDDGKGLDYYEASESHPSHLRYRIIFEPKTSEMKNFDDLKTIDKNELENKSSPMNTMYHSQLVQQTLEELLYPAALFLSSSINSTDNNEMSSVLIDLPRLPDNIQLITIRYIARKTILLSMRQLPYDCSVELYCKSDSNTDLTRQFFSSFNGSIYLSNLTGTKKGIQIMPEIIPSYLIQSFHIVTFLVVHR
;
A
#
# COMPACT_ATOMS: atom_id res chain seq x y z
N GLN A 1 -11.77 3.52 29.14
CA GLN A 1 -12.65 3.40 27.97
C GLN A 1 -11.90 3.97 26.78
N LEU A 2 -11.68 3.18 25.72
CA LEU A 2 -10.97 3.65 24.52
C LEU A 2 -11.89 4.59 23.74
N HIS A 3 -11.85 5.89 24.03
CA HIS A 3 -12.71 6.90 23.38
C HIS A 3 -12.46 7.06 21.87
N TRP A 4 -11.38 6.47 21.36
CA TRP A 4 -10.92 6.58 19.97
C TRP A 4 -11.25 5.35 19.11
N ALA A 5 -11.62 4.21 19.70
CA ALA A 5 -11.86 2.98 18.93
C ALA A 5 -13.20 3.08 18.16
N PRO A 6 -13.21 2.87 16.82
CA PRO A 6 -14.46 2.86 16.06
C PRO A 6 -15.32 1.65 16.45
N LEU A 7 -16.64 1.83 16.43
CA LEU A 7 -17.57 0.70 16.48
C LEU A 7 -17.53 -0.01 15.12
N VAL A 8 -17.25 -1.30 15.14
CA VAL A 8 -17.22 -2.15 13.94
C VAL A 8 -18.43 -3.08 13.96
N ASN A 9 -19.12 -3.19 12.83
CA ASN A 9 -20.23 -4.11 12.63
C ASN A 9 -19.87 -5.11 11.53
N VAL A 10 -19.66 -6.37 11.89
CA VAL A 10 -19.46 -7.46 10.93
C VAL A 10 -20.81 -8.09 10.65
N LEU A 11 -21.21 -8.19 9.38
CA LEU A 11 -22.45 -8.89 9.03
C LEU A 11 -22.31 -10.38 9.38
N PRO A 12 -23.34 -11.02 9.95
CA PRO A 12 -23.20 -12.38 10.49
C PRO A 12 -23.17 -13.47 9.42
N ASN A 13 -23.60 -13.17 8.19
CA ASN A 13 -23.65 -14.11 7.08
C ASN A 13 -22.61 -13.75 6.00
N ALA A 14 -22.31 -14.72 5.13
CA ALA A 14 -21.22 -14.62 4.16
C ALA A 14 -21.37 -13.50 3.11
N TYR A 15 -22.62 -13.19 2.70
CA TYR A 15 -22.89 -12.21 1.66
C TYR A 15 -23.70 -11.01 2.17
N TYR A 16 -23.55 -9.87 1.51
CA TYR A 16 -24.30 -8.63 1.79
C TYR A 16 -25.63 -8.51 1.04
N THR A 17 -26.01 -9.55 0.29
CA THR A 17 -27.25 -9.56 -0.51
C THR A 17 -28.49 -9.44 0.38
N VAL A 18 -29.61 -8.97 -0.17
CA VAL A 18 -30.92 -8.97 0.53
C VAL A 18 -31.22 -10.35 1.15
N THR A 19 -30.95 -11.41 0.39
CA THR A 19 -31.21 -12.80 0.78
C THR A 19 -30.37 -13.22 1.99
N SER A 20 -29.09 -12.88 2.02
CA SER A 20 -28.21 -13.26 3.14
C SER A 20 -28.27 -12.27 4.30
N ALA A 21 -28.70 -11.02 4.09
CA ALA A 21 -28.71 -10.00 5.14
C ALA A 21 -30.02 -9.93 5.95
N CYS A 22 -31.12 -10.51 5.44
CA CYS A 22 -32.45 -10.38 6.07
C CYS A 22 -32.63 -11.27 7.31
N GLY A 23 -31.96 -12.42 7.41
CA GLY A 23 -32.17 -13.37 8.49
C GLY A 23 -31.36 -14.65 8.33
N THR A 24 -31.78 -15.70 9.03
CA THR A 24 -31.11 -17.01 9.06
C THR A 24 -31.62 -17.99 8.01
N ASP A 25 -32.75 -17.71 7.36
CA ASP A 25 -33.35 -18.57 6.34
C ASP A 25 -33.41 -17.85 4.99
N GLU A 26 -32.43 -18.14 4.14
CA GLU A 26 -32.31 -17.54 2.81
C GLU A 26 -33.53 -17.81 1.90
N MET A 27 -34.24 -18.92 2.09
CA MET A 27 -35.44 -19.25 1.30
C MET A 27 -36.65 -18.38 1.65
N ILE A 28 -36.68 -17.85 2.88
CA ILE A 28 -37.65 -16.83 3.29
C ILE A 28 -37.12 -15.44 2.94
N CYS A 29 -35.83 -15.18 3.14
CA CYS A 29 -35.24 -13.89 2.88
C CYS A 29 -35.30 -13.47 1.40
N CYS A 30 -35.15 -14.41 0.46
CA CYS A 30 -35.26 -14.13 -0.96
C CYS A 30 -36.62 -13.52 -1.34
N GLN A 31 -37.67 -13.78 -0.54
CA GLN A 31 -39.01 -13.25 -0.78
C GLN A 31 -39.03 -11.72 -0.68
N PHE A 32 -38.07 -11.12 0.03
CA PHE A 32 -37.96 -9.67 0.23
C PHE A 32 -37.00 -8.99 -0.76
N ASP A 33 -36.36 -9.75 -1.65
CA ASP A 33 -35.61 -9.24 -2.79
C ASP A 33 -36.56 -9.00 -3.98
N VAL A 34 -37.36 -7.94 -3.85
CA VAL A 34 -38.53 -7.67 -4.70
C VAL A 34 -38.26 -6.74 -5.89
N SER A 35 -37.03 -6.25 -6.04
CA SER A 35 -36.66 -5.41 -7.18
C SER A 35 -36.77 -6.19 -8.50
N LYS A 36 -36.93 -5.48 -9.63
CA LYS A 36 -36.86 -6.11 -10.96
C LYS A 36 -35.44 -6.59 -11.27
N THR A 37 -34.44 -5.88 -10.78
CA THR A 37 -33.02 -6.20 -10.95
C THR A 37 -32.50 -7.25 -9.97
N SER A 38 -33.38 -7.81 -9.13
CA SER A 38 -33.08 -8.91 -8.22
C SER A 38 -32.46 -10.08 -8.97
N ARG A 39 -31.31 -10.54 -8.49
CA ARG A 39 -30.59 -11.71 -9.04
C ARG A 39 -30.85 -12.98 -8.26
N SER A 40 -31.49 -12.89 -7.09
CA SER A 40 -31.75 -14.06 -6.26
C SER A 40 -32.76 -15.01 -6.90
N SER A 41 -32.45 -16.31 -6.85
CA SER A 41 -33.43 -17.34 -7.19
C SER A 41 -34.46 -17.43 -6.06
N CYS A 42 -35.74 -17.22 -6.37
CA CYS A 42 -36.79 -17.24 -5.37
C CYS A 42 -38.10 -17.74 -5.96
N MET A 43 -38.70 -18.76 -5.34
CA MET A 43 -39.96 -19.37 -5.81
C MET A 43 -41.13 -18.39 -5.77
N GLU A 44 -41.19 -17.54 -4.73
CA GLU A 44 -42.25 -16.56 -4.58
C GLU A 44 -41.69 -15.30 -3.91
N ARG A 45 -41.90 -14.14 -4.54
CA ARG A 45 -41.56 -12.84 -3.96
C ARG A 45 -42.76 -12.24 -3.22
N ALA A 46 -42.48 -11.43 -2.21
CA ALA A 46 -43.49 -10.79 -1.38
C ALA A 46 -44.41 -9.90 -2.22
N LYS A 47 -45.71 -10.10 -2.04
CA LYS A 47 -46.78 -9.31 -2.65
C LYS A 47 -47.58 -8.62 -1.56
N VAL A 48 -48.04 -7.40 -1.84
CA VAL A 48 -48.77 -6.54 -0.89
C VAL A 48 -50.10 -6.08 -1.48
N ASP A 49 -50.69 -6.92 -2.33
CA ASP A 49 -51.93 -6.70 -3.06
C ASP A 49 -53.18 -6.82 -2.17
N ASN A 50 -53.09 -7.54 -1.04
CA ASN A 50 -54.18 -7.69 -0.08
C ASN A 50 -53.67 -7.85 1.36
N VAL A 51 -54.59 -7.73 2.33
CA VAL A 51 -54.28 -7.74 3.76
C VAL A 51 -53.71 -9.08 4.22
N GLN A 52 -54.18 -10.19 3.65
CA GLN A 52 -53.72 -11.54 4.00
C GLN A 52 -52.26 -11.76 3.59
N LYS A 53 -51.87 -11.33 2.38
CA LYS A 53 -50.47 -11.38 1.91
C LYS A 53 -49.57 -10.44 2.71
N ILE A 54 -50.02 -9.22 3.02
CA ILE A 54 -49.28 -8.30 3.91
C ILE A 54 -49.03 -8.94 5.28
N ALA A 55 -50.04 -9.58 5.87
CA ALA A 55 -49.91 -10.24 7.16
C ALA A 55 -48.93 -11.43 7.10
N LEU A 56 -49.04 -12.26 6.06
CA LEU A 56 -48.16 -13.42 5.83
C LEU A 56 -46.70 -13.01 5.69
N TYR A 57 -46.38 -12.09 4.77
CA TYR A 57 -45.00 -11.67 4.55
C TYR A 57 -44.46 -10.79 5.68
N GLY A 58 -45.33 -10.01 6.33
CA GLY A 58 -44.94 -9.21 7.50
C GLY A 58 -44.53 -10.10 8.68
N GLU A 59 -45.25 -11.19 8.91
CA GLU A 59 -44.87 -12.18 9.94
C GLU A 59 -43.56 -12.90 9.59
N ARG A 60 -43.38 -13.31 8.32
CA ARG A 60 -42.11 -13.91 7.85
C ARG A 60 -40.92 -12.96 8.03
N MET A 61 -41.07 -11.69 7.64
CA MET A 61 -40.02 -10.67 7.78
C MET A 61 -39.67 -10.44 9.25
N ALA A 62 -40.68 -10.26 10.11
CA ALA A 62 -40.47 -10.06 11.54
C ALA A 62 -39.72 -11.25 12.18
N ASN A 63 -40.04 -12.47 11.79
CA ASN A 63 -39.37 -13.67 12.30
C ASN A 63 -37.90 -13.75 11.84
N GLN A 64 -37.60 -13.40 10.58
CA GLN A 64 -36.21 -13.34 10.08
C GLN A 64 -35.40 -12.24 10.76
N TYR A 65 -35.97 -11.04 10.94
CA TYR A 65 -35.28 -9.96 11.65
C TYR A 65 -35.03 -10.31 13.12
N ARG A 66 -35.96 -11.04 13.75
CA ARG A 66 -35.78 -11.54 15.12
C ARG A 66 -34.68 -12.62 15.20
N SER A 67 -34.59 -13.52 14.22
CA SER A 67 -33.51 -14.52 14.22
C SER A 67 -32.15 -13.85 14.03
N LEU A 68 -32.06 -12.84 13.17
CA LEU A 68 -30.85 -12.04 12.97
C LEU A 68 -30.39 -11.31 14.24
N GLN A 69 -31.33 -10.80 15.05
CA GLN A 69 -31.03 -10.09 16.29
C GLN A 69 -30.18 -10.93 17.27
N THR A 70 -30.26 -12.26 17.21
CA THR A 70 -29.50 -13.16 18.09
C THR A 70 -27.98 -13.08 17.91
N PHE A 71 -27.50 -12.60 16.75
CA PHE A 71 -26.07 -12.36 16.49
C PHE A 71 -25.59 -10.99 16.98
N TYR A 72 -26.51 -10.11 17.39
CA TYR A 72 -26.20 -8.74 17.78
C TYR A 72 -26.27 -8.57 19.30
N ASN A 73 -25.24 -7.95 19.87
CA ASN A 73 -25.27 -7.52 21.27
C ASN A 73 -25.98 -6.16 21.46
N SER A 74 -27.04 -5.92 20.68
CA SER A 74 -27.82 -4.67 20.67
C SER A 74 -29.31 -4.94 20.41
N GLU A 75 -30.16 -4.01 20.82
CA GLU A 75 -31.59 -4.02 20.49
C GLU A 75 -31.85 -3.55 19.05
N ALA A 76 -30.95 -2.73 18.50
CA ALA A 76 -30.95 -2.35 17.09
C ALA A 76 -30.22 -3.39 16.25
N VAL A 77 -30.74 -3.67 15.06
CA VAL A 77 -30.16 -4.58 14.07
C VAL A 77 -30.07 -3.84 12.75
N LEU A 78 -28.94 -3.97 12.06
CA LEU A 78 -28.77 -3.47 10.70
C LEU A 78 -29.13 -4.58 9.71
N VAL A 79 -30.11 -4.33 8.85
CA VAL A 79 -30.50 -5.23 7.77
C VAL A 79 -30.19 -4.55 6.45
N ALA A 80 -29.22 -5.09 5.71
CA ALA A 80 -28.92 -4.59 4.37
C ALA A 80 -30.02 -5.03 3.38
N ALA A 81 -30.49 -4.07 2.58
CA ALA A 81 -31.35 -4.34 1.43
C ALA A 81 -30.61 -3.83 0.19
N GLY A 82 -29.82 -4.70 -0.43
CA GLY A 82 -28.89 -4.35 -1.50
C GLY A 82 -28.28 -5.60 -2.14
N ASP A 83 -27.67 -5.41 -3.30
CA ASP A 83 -26.85 -6.39 -4.04
C ASP A 83 -26.06 -5.61 -5.12
N ASP A 84 -25.16 -6.27 -5.85
CA ASP A 84 -24.42 -5.64 -6.95
C ASP A 84 -25.38 -5.08 -7.99
N PHE A 85 -25.21 -3.80 -8.30
CA PHE A 85 -26.01 -3.06 -9.28
C PHE A 85 -27.53 -3.13 -9.05
N LEU A 86 -27.97 -3.49 -7.84
CA LEU A 86 -29.38 -3.39 -7.44
C LEU A 86 -29.83 -1.92 -7.51
N TYR A 87 -31.10 -1.70 -7.82
CA TYR A 87 -31.70 -0.38 -8.01
C TYR A 87 -31.31 0.34 -9.31
N SER A 88 -30.80 -0.39 -10.30
CA SER A 88 -30.49 0.15 -11.62
C SER A 88 -31.72 0.34 -12.53
N ASP A 89 -32.84 -0.34 -12.28
CA ASP A 89 -34.11 -0.07 -12.96
C ASP A 89 -34.89 1.04 -12.23
N SER A 90 -35.43 1.98 -13.00
CA SER A 90 -36.17 3.14 -12.47
C SER A 90 -37.39 2.80 -11.60
N ASP A 91 -37.93 1.58 -11.69
CA ASP A 91 -39.04 1.12 -10.88
C ASP A 91 -38.61 0.34 -9.63
N ASP A 92 -37.34 -0.07 -9.51
CA ASP A 92 -36.87 -0.89 -8.39
C ASP A 92 -37.15 -0.21 -7.05
N LEU A 93 -36.74 1.05 -6.90
CA LEU A 93 -36.93 1.80 -5.67
C LEU A 93 -38.42 1.97 -5.34
N LYS A 94 -39.26 2.18 -6.35
CA LYS A 94 -40.73 2.30 -6.15
C LYS A 94 -41.32 0.98 -5.65
N ILE A 95 -40.93 -0.14 -6.25
CA ILE A 95 -41.42 -1.47 -5.89
C ILE A 95 -40.97 -1.84 -4.49
N VAL A 96 -39.67 -1.71 -4.20
CA VAL A 96 -39.09 -2.00 -2.88
C VAL A 96 -39.73 -1.10 -1.83
N HIS A 97 -39.79 0.21 -2.05
CA HIS A 97 -40.41 1.15 -1.11
C HIS A 97 -41.88 0.81 -0.84
N ARG A 98 -42.67 0.50 -1.87
CA ARG A 98 -44.08 0.12 -1.74
C ARG A 98 -44.24 -1.14 -0.88
N VAL A 99 -43.49 -2.19 -1.20
CA VAL A 99 -43.58 -3.49 -0.49
C VAL A 99 -43.11 -3.32 0.96
N TYR A 100 -41.89 -2.81 1.17
CA TYR A 100 -41.31 -2.65 2.51
C TYR A 100 -42.16 -1.72 3.37
N SER A 101 -42.69 -0.61 2.84
CA SER A 101 -43.57 0.28 3.60
C SER A 101 -44.84 -0.42 4.09
N ALA A 102 -45.46 -1.26 3.26
CA ALA A 102 -46.66 -2.01 3.66
C ALA A 102 -46.34 -3.03 4.76
N LEU A 103 -45.23 -3.76 4.63
CA LEU A 103 -44.78 -4.75 5.62
C LEU A 103 -44.36 -4.08 6.93
N PHE A 104 -43.57 -3.00 6.87
CA PHE A 104 -43.16 -2.23 8.03
C PHE A 104 -44.35 -1.64 8.78
N LYS A 105 -45.34 -1.11 8.05
CA LYS A 105 -46.58 -0.60 8.64
C LYS A 105 -47.37 -1.70 9.35
N TYR A 106 -47.43 -2.92 8.79
CA TYR A 106 -48.06 -4.05 9.45
C TYR A 106 -47.31 -4.45 10.74
N ILE A 107 -45.98 -4.61 10.67
CA ILE A 107 -45.16 -4.97 11.83
C ILE A 107 -45.30 -3.93 12.95
N ASN A 108 -45.14 -2.65 12.63
CA ASN A 108 -45.20 -1.56 13.60
C ASN A 108 -46.58 -1.38 14.25
N ARG A 109 -47.67 -1.63 13.50
CA ARG A 109 -49.05 -1.59 14.04
C ARG A 109 -49.35 -2.75 14.98
N ASN A 110 -48.62 -3.86 14.85
CA ASN A 110 -48.75 -5.04 15.69
C ASN A 110 -47.58 -5.13 16.68
N TYR A 111 -47.15 -4.00 17.23
CA TYR A 111 -46.00 -3.92 18.15
C TYR A 111 -46.16 -4.87 19.34
N ASP A 112 -47.36 -4.96 19.93
CA ASP A 112 -47.58 -5.84 21.10
C ASP A 112 -47.37 -7.33 20.79
N ARG A 113 -47.52 -7.72 19.52
CA ARG A 113 -47.25 -9.09 19.05
C ARG A 113 -45.78 -9.31 18.73
N PHE A 114 -45.13 -8.34 18.07
CA PHE A 114 -43.78 -8.53 17.55
C PHE A 114 -42.66 -7.98 18.45
N ASN A 115 -42.99 -7.06 19.35
CA ASN A 115 -42.06 -6.28 20.17
C ASN A 115 -40.89 -5.71 19.36
N MET A 116 -41.18 -5.16 18.17
CA MET A 116 -40.16 -4.61 17.27
C MET A 116 -40.68 -3.38 16.54
N ARG A 117 -39.77 -2.45 16.25
CA ARG A 117 -40.02 -1.33 15.35
C ARG A 117 -39.08 -1.42 14.17
N VAL A 118 -39.63 -1.34 12.98
CA VAL A 118 -38.90 -1.41 11.71
C VAL A 118 -39.09 -0.13 10.93
N GLN A 119 -38.02 0.35 10.29
CA GLN A 119 -38.03 1.56 9.50
C GLN A 119 -36.88 1.51 8.48
N PHE A 120 -37.01 2.29 7.41
CA PHE A 120 -35.84 2.59 6.58
C PHE A 120 -34.85 3.43 7.41
N GLY A 121 -33.57 3.19 7.21
CA GLY A 121 -32.51 3.91 7.91
C GLY A 121 -31.21 3.86 7.14
N THR A 122 -30.29 4.71 7.55
CA THR A 122 -28.91 4.70 7.05
C THR A 122 -28.00 3.94 8.01
N VAL A 123 -26.80 3.58 7.55
CA VAL A 123 -25.75 3.05 8.43
C VAL A 123 -25.44 4.02 9.59
N ALA A 124 -25.53 5.33 9.35
CA ALA A 124 -25.35 6.35 10.39
C ALA A 124 -26.46 6.31 11.46
N ASP A 125 -27.72 6.08 11.06
CA ASP A 125 -28.84 5.93 12.00
C ASP A 125 -28.67 4.71 12.90
N TYR A 126 -28.20 3.60 12.34
CA TYR A 126 -27.87 2.40 13.11
C TYR A 126 -26.81 2.70 14.18
N PHE A 127 -25.64 3.23 13.81
CA PHE A 127 -24.60 3.54 14.79
C PHE A 127 -25.02 4.63 15.79
N LYS A 128 -25.88 5.58 15.40
CA LYS A 128 -26.47 6.56 16.32
C LYS A 128 -27.39 5.90 17.34
N SER A 129 -28.17 4.89 16.94
CA SER A 129 -29.05 4.13 17.85
C SER A 129 -28.28 3.36 18.91
N LEU A 130 -27.06 2.90 18.61
CA LEU A 130 -26.21 2.19 19.58
C LEU A 130 -25.73 3.08 20.73
N LYS A 131 -25.53 4.39 20.48
CA LYS A 131 -25.00 5.33 21.49
C LYS A 131 -25.94 5.57 22.67
N GLY A 132 -27.25 5.34 22.49
CA GLY A 132 -28.25 5.47 23.57
C GLY A 132 -28.36 4.23 24.47
N ASN A 133 -27.84 3.08 24.03
CA ASN A 133 -27.99 1.80 24.71
C ASN A 133 -26.79 1.49 25.62
N ALA A 134 -26.66 2.25 26.71
CA ALA A 134 -25.58 2.13 27.69
C ALA A 134 -25.47 0.77 28.41
N LYS A 135 -26.46 -0.13 28.24
CA LYS A 135 -26.57 -1.41 28.96
C LYS A 135 -25.69 -2.53 28.40
N ARG A 136 -25.16 -2.43 27.18
CA ARG A 136 -24.35 -3.50 26.55
C ARG A 136 -23.12 -2.89 25.89
N ARG A 137 -21.95 -3.04 26.52
CA ARG A 137 -20.67 -2.56 25.95
C ARG A 137 -20.23 -3.53 24.86
N ALA A 138 -19.82 -3.00 23.71
CA ALA A 138 -19.18 -3.79 22.67
C ALA A 138 -17.85 -4.37 23.20
N SER A 139 -17.52 -5.60 22.79
CA SER A 139 -16.22 -6.20 23.10
C SER A 139 -15.10 -5.45 22.37
N ILE A 140 -13.94 -5.36 23.02
CA ILE A 140 -12.72 -4.84 22.38
C ILE A 140 -12.11 -5.98 21.57
N LEU A 141 -11.84 -5.75 20.29
CA LEU A 141 -11.15 -6.66 19.40
C LEU A 141 -9.92 -5.96 18.83
N SER A 142 -8.79 -6.66 18.79
CA SER A 142 -7.54 -6.23 18.17
C SER A 142 -7.04 -7.31 17.21
N GLY A 143 -6.46 -6.90 16.08
CA GLY A 143 -5.99 -7.81 15.03
C GLY A 143 -6.53 -7.40 13.66
N ASP A 144 -6.39 -8.30 12.69
CA ASP A 144 -6.98 -8.17 11.35
C ASP A 144 -8.00 -9.28 11.08
N PHE A 145 -8.48 -9.35 9.83
CA PHE A 145 -9.39 -10.38 9.35
C PHE A 145 -8.77 -11.17 8.19
N PHE A 146 -7.45 -11.38 8.22
CA PHE A 146 -6.73 -12.14 7.20
C PHE A 146 -6.20 -13.49 7.72
N PRO A 147 -6.06 -14.48 6.83
CA PRO A 147 -6.61 -14.52 5.48
C PRO A 147 -8.13 -14.75 5.49
N TYR A 148 -8.83 -14.23 4.47
CA TYR A 148 -10.27 -14.45 4.33
C TYR A 148 -10.55 -15.86 3.79
N MET A 149 -11.56 -16.51 4.39
CA MET A 149 -12.10 -17.79 3.97
C MET A 149 -13.63 -17.69 3.95
N ASP A 150 -14.23 -17.85 2.77
CA ASP A 150 -15.68 -17.75 2.62
C ASP A 150 -16.39 -19.08 2.90
N ASN A 151 -15.82 -20.20 2.43
CA ASN A 151 -16.38 -21.53 2.64
C ASN A 151 -15.28 -22.56 2.88
N ALA A 152 -15.18 -23.06 4.11
CA ALA A 152 -14.20 -24.08 4.51
C ALA A 152 -14.34 -25.42 3.77
N PHE A 153 -15.51 -25.70 3.18
CA PHE A 153 -15.80 -26.91 2.43
C PHE A 153 -15.55 -26.76 0.92
N SER A 154 -15.18 -25.56 0.45
CA SER A 154 -14.80 -25.32 -0.94
C SER A 154 -13.46 -26.01 -1.27
N ASN A 155 -13.28 -26.37 -2.54
CA ASN A 155 -11.99 -26.82 -3.07
C ASN A 155 -10.95 -25.70 -3.08
N ALA A 156 -11.40 -24.43 -3.05
CA ALA A 156 -10.58 -23.23 -3.01
C ALA A 156 -11.05 -22.28 -1.89
N PRO A 157 -10.76 -22.59 -0.62
CA PRO A 157 -11.37 -21.90 0.51
C PRO A 157 -10.72 -20.55 0.84
N PHE A 158 -9.42 -20.37 0.59
CA PHE A 158 -8.67 -19.19 1.03
C PHE A 158 -8.42 -18.19 -0.10
N TRP A 159 -8.74 -16.93 0.16
CA TRP A 159 -8.59 -15.82 -0.77
C TRP A 159 -7.20 -15.19 -0.63
N THR A 160 -6.16 -15.95 -0.95
CA THR A 160 -4.76 -15.52 -0.82
C THR A 160 -4.04 -15.40 -2.15
N GLY A 161 -4.70 -15.79 -3.24
CA GLY A 161 -4.15 -15.69 -4.59
C GLY A 161 -3.99 -14.25 -5.07
N PHE A 162 -4.94 -13.38 -4.73
CA PHE A 162 -4.93 -11.98 -5.20
C PHE A 162 -3.84 -11.11 -4.55
N TYR A 163 -3.16 -11.60 -3.50
CA TYR A 163 -2.08 -10.87 -2.86
C TYR A 163 -0.94 -10.56 -3.83
N ASN A 164 -0.73 -11.40 -4.85
CA ASN A 164 0.30 -11.17 -5.87
C ASN A 164 -0.15 -11.50 -7.31
N HIS A 165 -1.46 -11.61 -7.57
CA HIS A 165 -1.97 -11.73 -8.94
C HIS A 165 -1.76 -10.42 -9.72
N ARG A 166 -1.35 -10.51 -11.01
CA ARG A 166 -1.00 -9.37 -11.88
C ARG A 166 0.02 -8.42 -11.24
N ALA A 167 1.16 -8.94 -10.82
CA ALA A 167 2.18 -8.20 -10.07
C ALA A 167 2.64 -6.91 -10.77
N TYR A 168 2.69 -6.89 -12.11
CA TYR A 168 3.03 -5.71 -12.89
C TYR A 168 2.14 -4.51 -12.54
N PHE A 169 0.83 -4.73 -12.43
CA PHE A 169 -0.14 -3.68 -12.13
C PHE A 169 0.11 -3.08 -10.74
N LYS A 170 0.43 -3.92 -9.75
CA LYS A 170 0.78 -3.51 -8.39
C LYS A 170 2.08 -2.69 -8.36
N CYS A 171 3.09 -3.07 -9.15
CA CYS A 171 4.31 -2.27 -9.33
C CYS A 171 4.02 -0.91 -9.98
N PHE A 172 3.19 -0.91 -11.03
CA PHE A 172 2.91 0.29 -11.80
C PHE A 172 2.10 1.32 -11.00
N GLU A 173 1.15 0.87 -10.18
CA GLU A 173 0.43 1.71 -9.21
C GLU A 173 1.40 2.42 -8.25
N ARG A 174 2.38 1.70 -7.68
CA ARG A 174 3.39 2.27 -6.77
C ARG A 174 4.29 3.30 -7.44
N ILE A 175 4.64 3.11 -8.71
CA ILE A 175 5.36 4.12 -9.50
C ILE A 175 4.52 5.40 -9.61
N ILE A 176 3.24 5.31 -9.96
CA ILE A 176 2.38 6.49 -10.12
C ILE A 176 2.17 7.18 -8.78
N GLN A 177 2.01 6.42 -7.70
CA GLN A 177 1.87 6.96 -6.35
C GLN A 177 3.07 7.82 -5.95
N ARG A 178 4.31 7.36 -6.18
CA ARG A 178 5.52 8.15 -5.87
C ARG A 178 5.67 9.38 -6.78
N GLU A 179 5.33 9.28 -8.07
CA GLU A 179 5.44 10.42 -8.98
C GLU A 179 4.39 11.50 -8.65
N LEU A 180 3.18 11.08 -8.23
CA LEU A 180 2.16 12.00 -7.76
C LEU A 180 2.59 12.71 -6.47
N ARG A 181 3.23 11.98 -5.54
CA ARG A 181 3.82 12.59 -4.33
C ARG A 181 4.87 13.63 -4.68
N LEU A 182 5.76 13.34 -5.64
CA LEU A 182 6.79 14.27 -6.08
C LEU A 182 6.19 15.55 -6.68
N VAL A 183 5.17 15.44 -7.53
CA VAL A 183 4.55 16.64 -8.14
C VAL A 183 3.87 17.51 -7.08
N ASP A 184 3.26 16.90 -6.07
CA ASP A 184 2.65 17.60 -4.93
C ASP A 184 3.73 18.32 -4.08
N LEU A 185 4.89 17.69 -3.87
CA LEU A 185 6.05 18.29 -3.18
C LEU A 185 6.62 19.48 -3.96
N LEU A 186 6.90 19.31 -5.25
CA LEU A 186 7.40 20.38 -6.12
C LEU A 186 6.44 21.57 -6.17
N SER A 187 5.14 21.28 -6.32
CA SER A 187 4.08 22.28 -6.30
C SER A 187 4.12 23.14 -5.04
N VAL A 188 4.29 22.52 -3.88
CA VAL A 188 4.33 23.23 -2.59
C VAL A 188 5.64 23.99 -2.40
N ALA A 189 6.78 23.39 -2.73
CA ALA A 189 8.09 24.04 -2.63
C ALA A 189 8.19 25.29 -3.52
N ILE A 190 7.61 25.24 -4.73
CA ILE A 190 7.62 26.36 -5.69
C ILE A 190 6.48 27.35 -5.40
N GLY A 191 5.44 26.94 -4.67
CA GLY A 191 4.30 27.79 -4.34
C GLY A 191 3.23 27.88 -5.44
N ILE A 192 3.07 26.83 -6.25
CA ILE A 192 2.14 26.81 -7.40
C ILE A 192 1.00 25.84 -7.14
N TYR A 193 -0.25 26.33 -7.26
CA TYR A 193 -1.43 25.48 -7.27
C TYR A 193 -1.55 24.71 -8.59
N LEU A 194 -1.69 23.39 -8.52
CA LEU A 194 -1.76 22.50 -9.69
C LEU A 194 -3.07 22.68 -10.48
N ASN A 195 -3.00 22.41 -11.79
CA ASN A 195 -4.16 22.45 -12.68
C ASN A 195 -5.10 21.23 -12.48
N SER A 196 -6.25 21.23 -13.19
CA SER A 196 -7.25 20.17 -13.08
C SER A 196 -6.81 18.82 -13.64
N ASP A 197 -5.78 18.75 -14.49
CA ASP A 197 -5.35 17.50 -15.10
C ASP A 197 -4.70 16.60 -14.05
N VAL A 198 -3.92 17.17 -13.11
CA VAL A 198 -3.37 16.39 -11.98
C VAL A 198 -4.48 15.81 -11.11
N GLU A 199 -5.62 16.49 -10.98
CA GLU A 199 -6.79 15.94 -10.28
C GLU A 199 -7.41 14.75 -11.04
N ILE A 200 -7.36 14.73 -12.38
CA ILE A 200 -7.73 13.55 -13.17
C ILE A 200 -6.74 12.41 -12.90
N ALA A 201 -5.44 12.68 -12.90
CA ALA A 201 -4.41 11.68 -12.58
C ALA A 201 -4.63 11.08 -11.18
N ARG A 202 -4.93 11.92 -10.19
CA ARG A 202 -5.25 11.51 -8.81
C ARG A 202 -6.49 10.64 -8.73
N ARG A 203 -7.55 10.97 -9.49
CA ARG A 203 -8.77 10.15 -9.57
C ARG A 203 -8.52 8.80 -10.21
N ASN A 204 -7.69 8.74 -11.26
CA ASN A 204 -7.31 7.47 -11.89
C ASN A 204 -6.51 6.57 -10.94
N LEU A 205 -5.57 7.13 -10.17
CA LEU A 205 -4.85 6.40 -9.12
C LEU A 205 -5.80 5.97 -7.97
N ALA A 206 -6.74 6.84 -7.58
CA ALA A 206 -7.74 6.49 -6.56
C ALA A 206 -8.70 5.38 -7.04
N LEU A 207 -8.98 5.30 -8.34
CA LEU A 207 -9.78 4.23 -8.92
C LEU A 207 -9.00 2.91 -8.97
N SER A 208 -7.68 2.93 -9.18
CA SER A 208 -6.88 1.70 -9.26
C SER A 208 -6.72 0.96 -7.93
N ILE A 209 -7.06 1.59 -6.79
CA ILE A 209 -7.12 0.92 -5.49
C ILE A 209 -8.48 0.27 -5.21
N HIS A 210 -9.41 0.30 -6.18
CA HIS A 210 -10.62 -0.52 -6.14
C HIS A 210 -10.28 -1.99 -5.87
N HIS A 211 -11.14 -2.68 -5.13
CA HIS A 211 -10.88 -4.05 -4.66
C HIS A 211 -10.93 -5.11 -5.75
N ASP A 212 -11.29 -4.75 -6.99
CA ASP A 212 -11.09 -5.59 -8.19
C ASP A 212 -10.02 -5.05 -9.14
N ALA A 213 -9.41 -3.91 -8.83
CA ALA A 213 -8.33 -3.30 -9.61
C ALA A 213 -6.97 -3.73 -9.05
N ILE A 214 -6.58 -3.26 -7.86
CA ILE A 214 -5.26 -3.54 -7.27
C ILE A 214 -5.05 -5.01 -6.93
N THR A 215 -6.14 -5.74 -6.69
CA THR A 215 -6.16 -7.20 -6.49
C THR A 215 -5.95 -7.98 -7.80
N GLY A 216 -6.15 -7.33 -8.95
CA GLY A 216 -6.07 -7.93 -10.26
C GLY A 216 -7.27 -8.81 -10.62
N THR A 217 -8.39 -8.69 -9.90
CA THR A 217 -9.54 -9.61 -10.01
C THR A 217 -10.67 -9.14 -10.93
N SER A 218 -10.41 -8.13 -11.77
CA SER A 218 -11.31 -7.74 -12.85
C SER A 218 -11.05 -8.51 -14.15
N LYS A 219 -12.06 -8.56 -15.03
CA LYS A 219 -11.95 -9.09 -16.39
C LYS A 219 -10.82 -8.41 -17.15
N ARG A 220 -10.26 -9.11 -18.14
CA ARG A 220 -9.08 -8.65 -18.88
C ARG A 220 -9.24 -7.25 -19.45
N HIS A 221 -10.34 -6.99 -20.15
CA HIS A 221 -10.60 -5.69 -20.77
C HIS A 221 -10.80 -4.55 -19.75
N VAL A 222 -11.23 -4.86 -18.52
CA VAL A 222 -11.34 -3.88 -17.42
C VAL A 222 -9.96 -3.58 -16.86
N MET A 223 -9.09 -4.60 -16.73
CA MET A 223 -7.69 -4.38 -16.36
C MET A 223 -6.94 -3.58 -17.43
N ASP A 224 -7.25 -3.76 -18.70
CA ASP A 224 -6.74 -2.92 -19.80
C ASP A 224 -7.19 -1.45 -19.64
N ASP A 225 -8.44 -1.19 -19.22
CA ASP A 225 -8.94 0.16 -18.94
C ASP A 225 -8.22 0.79 -17.75
N TYR A 226 -8.06 0.06 -16.63
CA TYR A 226 -7.27 0.54 -15.49
C TYR A 226 -5.83 0.85 -15.90
N MET A 227 -5.20 0.00 -16.71
CA MET A 227 -3.85 0.23 -17.21
C MET A 227 -3.77 1.49 -18.08
N LEU A 228 -4.74 1.71 -18.98
CA LEU A 228 -4.81 2.91 -19.81
C LEU A 228 -4.96 4.19 -18.96
N ARG A 229 -5.81 4.15 -17.94
CA ARG A 229 -6.01 5.26 -16.99
C ARG A 229 -4.75 5.59 -16.20
N LEU A 230 -4.07 4.56 -15.70
CA LEU A 230 -2.82 4.72 -14.96
C LEU A 230 -1.69 5.28 -15.84
N ARG A 231 -1.62 4.88 -17.11
CA ARG A 231 -0.68 5.48 -18.07
C ARG A 231 -0.97 6.94 -18.36
N SER A 232 -2.25 7.28 -18.56
CA SER A 232 -2.67 8.67 -18.71
C SER A 232 -2.32 9.49 -17.47
N ALA A 233 -2.54 8.93 -16.27
CA ALA A 233 -2.16 9.57 -15.01
C ALA A 233 -0.65 9.83 -14.94
N LEU A 234 0.17 8.81 -15.22
CA LEU A 234 1.62 8.97 -15.23
C LEU A 234 2.06 10.06 -16.20
N HIS A 235 1.56 10.04 -17.44
CA HIS A 235 1.91 11.04 -18.45
C HIS A 235 1.59 12.47 -18.00
N ILE A 236 0.41 12.70 -17.42
CA ILE A 236 0.01 14.00 -16.88
C ILE A 236 0.96 14.43 -15.76
N ILE A 237 1.27 13.53 -14.83
CA ILE A 237 2.14 13.81 -13.68
C ILE A 237 3.55 14.19 -14.16
N LEU A 238 4.16 13.38 -15.02
CA LEU A 238 5.52 13.64 -15.52
C LEU A 238 5.61 14.98 -16.25
N LYS A 239 4.62 15.29 -17.10
CA LYS A 239 4.54 16.57 -17.81
C LYS A 239 4.41 17.76 -16.85
N GLU A 240 3.65 17.61 -15.77
CA GLU A 240 3.50 18.67 -14.77
C GLU A 240 4.77 18.83 -13.91
N GLN A 241 5.48 17.74 -13.59
CA GLN A 241 6.80 17.82 -12.94
C GLN A 241 7.79 18.60 -13.82
N GLU A 242 7.86 18.32 -15.12
CA GLU A 242 8.70 19.06 -16.09
C GLU A 242 8.32 20.55 -16.14
N ARG A 243 7.02 20.86 -16.18
CA ARG A 243 6.51 22.25 -16.17
C ARG A 243 6.86 23.00 -14.90
N LEU A 244 6.76 22.36 -13.73
CA LEU A 244 7.09 22.99 -12.46
C LEU A 244 8.58 23.31 -12.39
N LEU A 245 9.43 22.41 -12.88
CA LEU A 245 10.87 22.62 -12.86
C LEU A 245 11.33 23.68 -13.84
N SER A 246 10.75 23.74 -15.05
CA SER A 246 11.09 24.80 -16.00
C SER A 246 10.74 26.20 -15.47
N ILE A 247 9.78 26.31 -14.54
CA ILE A 247 9.48 27.57 -13.84
C ILE A 247 10.54 27.89 -12.79
N SER A 248 11.06 26.88 -12.09
CA SER A 248 12.13 27.09 -11.09
C SER A 248 13.49 27.36 -11.73
N ASP A 249 13.76 26.73 -12.87
CA ASP A 249 15.01 26.84 -13.63
C ASP A 249 14.75 26.40 -15.10
N GLU A 250 14.81 27.36 -16.04
CA GLU A 250 14.54 27.12 -17.46
C GLU A 250 15.54 26.15 -18.12
N THR A 251 16.66 25.83 -17.46
CA THR A 251 17.69 24.96 -18.03
C THR A 251 17.31 23.47 -17.97
N PHE A 252 16.47 23.04 -17.02
CA PHE A 252 16.08 21.63 -16.87
C PHE A 252 14.85 21.32 -17.74
N THR A 253 15.05 20.51 -18.78
CA THR A 253 14.03 20.29 -19.83
C THR A 253 13.48 18.88 -19.88
N THR A 254 14.10 17.91 -19.20
CA THR A 254 13.70 16.49 -19.30
C THR A 254 13.75 15.80 -17.93
N LEU A 255 12.64 15.15 -17.56
CA LEU A 255 12.59 14.29 -16.38
C LEU A 255 13.15 12.90 -16.67
N PHE A 256 13.98 12.38 -15.75
CA PHE A 256 14.51 11.03 -15.81
C PHE A 256 13.76 10.11 -14.85
N VAL A 257 12.94 9.22 -15.41
CA VAL A 257 12.34 8.12 -14.65
C VAL A 257 13.31 6.94 -14.68
N ASN A 258 13.95 6.66 -13.54
CA ASN A 258 14.96 5.59 -13.42
C ASN A 258 14.39 4.15 -13.52
N ASN A 259 13.06 4.01 -13.67
CA ASN A 259 12.39 2.75 -13.90
C ASN A 259 11.98 2.63 -15.37
N SER A 260 12.36 1.53 -16.01
CA SER A 260 11.76 1.16 -17.30
C SER A 260 10.30 0.81 -17.06
N VAL A 261 9.39 1.55 -17.70
CA VAL A 261 7.96 1.21 -17.72
C VAL A 261 7.62 0.77 -19.12
N LYS A 262 7.37 -0.53 -19.29
CA LYS A 262 6.93 -1.10 -20.56
C LYS A 262 5.52 -1.67 -20.42
N THR A 263 4.54 -0.94 -20.92
CA THR A 263 3.16 -1.39 -21.11
C THR A 263 2.79 -1.35 -22.58
N LYS A 264 1.67 -1.98 -22.95
CA LYS A 264 1.13 -1.99 -24.32
C LYS A 264 0.79 -0.57 -24.82
N GLY A 265 1.76 0.14 -25.39
CA GLY A 265 1.62 1.50 -25.94
C GLY A 265 2.16 2.63 -25.05
N MET A 266 2.84 2.32 -23.94
CA MET A 266 3.67 3.29 -23.23
C MET A 266 4.98 2.62 -22.90
N TYR A 267 6.06 3.19 -23.43
CA TYR A 267 7.41 2.75 -23.19
C TYR A 267 8.20 3.97 -22.72
N LEU A 268 8.59 3.96 -21.46
CA LEU A 268 9.55 4.90 -20.89
C LEU A 268 10.91 4.19 -20.85
N PRO A 269 11.73 4.28 -21.92
CA PRO A 269 13.06 3.71 -21.89
C PRO A 269 13.91 4.46 -20.86
N ARG A 270 14.88 3.74 -20.28
CA ARG A 270 16.00 4.42 -19.65
C ARG A 270 16.71 5.28 -20.68
N ILE A 271 16.87 6.56 -20.37
CA ILE A 271 17.58 7.51 -21.22
C ILE A 271 19.07 7.16 -21.19
N THR A 272 19.68 7.08 -22.38
CA THR A 272 21.13 6.94 -22.53
C THR A 272 21.72 8.31 -22.84
N PHE A 273 22.66 8.75 -22.01
CA PHE A 273 23.31 10.03 -22.13
C PHE A 273 24.35 9.92 -23.25
N SER A 274 24.15 10.71 -24.31
CA SER A 274 24.93 10.64 -25.53
C SER A 274 25.78 11.89 -25.69
N PHE A 275 27.09 11.74 -25.53
CA PHE A 275 28.08 12.82 -25.74
C PHE A 275 28.41 12.99 -27.24
N ALA A 276 27.37 13.06 -28.07
CA ALA A 276 27.44 13.28 -29.50
C ALA A 276 26.87 14.66 -29.85
N ASP A 277 26.97 15.07 -31.11
CA ASP A 277 26.33 16.30 -31.62
C ASP A 277 26.71 17.60 -30.87
N GLY A 278 27.95 17.66 -30.37
CA GLY A 278 28.47 18.84 -29.66
C GLY A 278 28.06 18.95 -28.19
N ILE A 279 27.42 17.92 -27.62
CA ILE A 279 27.13 17.84 -26.19
C ILE A 279 28.38 17.33 -25.45
N GLU A 280 29.03 18.22 -24.70
CA GLU A 280 30.23 17.89 -23.93
C GLU A 280 29.91 17.52 -22.47
N SER A 281 28.80 18.02 -21.93
CA SER A 281 28.40 17.73 -20.54
C SER A 281 26.89 17.79 -20.33
N TYR A 282 26.45 17.15 -19.25
CA TYR A 282 25.08 17.15 -18.77
C TYR A 282 25.05 17.65 -17.33
N LYS A 283 24.09 18.53 -17.01
CA LYS A 283 23.76 18.89 -15.62
C LYS A 283 22.61 18.03 -15.14
N ILE A 284 22.75 17.48 -13.94
CA ILE A 284 21.74 16.63 -13.31
C ILE A 284 21.32 17.26 -12.00
N GLN A 285 20.03 17.55 -11.84
CA GLN A 285 19.44 17.94 -10.57
C GLN A 285 18.82 16.71 -9.91
N ILE A 286 19.14 16.51 -8.63
CA ILE A 286 18.62 15.41 -7.82
C ILE A 286 17.62 16.00 -6.83
N VAL A 287 16.38 15.51 -6.84
CA VAL A 287 15.32 15.93 -5.92
C VAL A 287 14.96 14.76 -5.02
N SER A 288 15.22 14.92 -3.72
CA SER A 288 14.79 13.97 -2.70
C SER A 288 13.34 14.24 -2.27
N GLN A 289 12.57 13.18 -2.06
CA GLN A 289 11.19 13.26 -1.54
C GLN A 289 11.11 13.05 -0.01
N LYS A 290 12.27 12.91 0.62
CA LYS A 290 12.44 12.53 2.03
C LYS A 290 12.81 13.76 2.85
N THR A 291 12.47 13.72 4.13
CA THR A 291 12.73 14.84 5.05
C THR A 291 14.03 14.70 5.83
N PHE A 292 14.80 13.64 5.54
CA PHE A 292 16.12 13.34 6.10
C PHE A 292 17.15 13.18 4.98
N SER A 293 18.44 13.23 5.34
CA SER A 293 19.53 13.04 4.38
C SER A 293 19.76 11.56 4.07
N THR A 294 19.91 11.23 2.80
CA THR A 294 20.18 9.88 2.32
C THR A 294 21.35 9.85 1.35
N MET A 295 21.99 8.69 1.28
CA MET A 295 23.00 8.37 0.26
C MET A 295 22.42 7.25 -0.61
N GLU A 296 22.13 7.56 -1.87
CA GLU A 296 21.46 6.64 -2.79
C GLU A 296 22.34 6.34 -4.00
N LEU A 297 22.31 5.09 -4.46
CA LEU A 297 22.95 4.71 -5.71
C LEU A 297 22.10 5.12 -6.90
N VAL A 298 22.70 5.97 -7.73
CA VAL A 298 22.13 6.45 -8.99
C VAL A 298 22.82 5.74 -10.15
N LYS A 299 22.02 5.01 -10.95
CA LYS A 299 22.47 4.39 -12.20
C LYS A 299 21.99 5.16 -13.41
N ILE A 300 22.93 5.51 -14.29
CA ILE A 300 22.68 6.24 -15.53
C ILE A 300 23.30 5.49 -16.69
N ASN A 301 22.55 5.34 -17.78
CA ASN A 301 23.08 4.77 -19.02
C ASN A 301 23.87 5.86 -19.77
N VAL A 302 25.08 5.53 -20.22
CA VAL A 302 25.96 6.48 -20.94
C VAL A 302 26.48 5.82 -22.22
N SER A 303 26.67 6.62 -23.27
CA SER A 303 27.20 6.15 -24.56
C SER A 303 28.72 5.96 -24.55
N SER A 304 29.42 6.62 -23.62
CA SER A 304 30.87 6.58 -23.46
C SER A 304 31.26 6.05 -22.07
N PRO A 305 32.28 5.19 -21.95
CA PRO A 305 32.83 4.81 -20.66
C PRO A 305 33.79 5.85 -20.08
N PHE A 306 34.19 6.85 -20.87
CA PHE A 306 35.12 7.91 -20.46
C PHE A 306 34.33 9.14 -20.02
N ILE A 307 33.81 9.08 -18.80
CA ILE A 307 33.04 10.16 -18.19
C ILE A 307 33.66 10.56 -16.86
N THR A 308 33.41 11.80 -16.45
CA THR A 308 33.69 12.28 -15.10
C THR A 308 32.40 12.86 -14.53
N VAL A 309 32.23 12.77 -13.21
CA VAL A 309 31.09 13.36 -12.51
C VAL A 309 31.64 14.28 -11.44
N THR A 310 31.16 15.52 -11.42
CA THR A 310 31.56 16.53 -10.45
C THR A 310 30.36 17.06 -9.69
N HIS A 311 30.58 17.43 -8.43
CA HIS A 311 29.61 18.14 -7.59
C HIS A 311 30.34 19.26 -6.85
N ASN A 312 29.93 20.52 -7.05
CA ASN A 312 30.62 21.71 -6.55
C ASN A 312 32.13 21.66 -6.84
N ASP A 313 32.47 21.40 -8.10
CA ASP A 313 33.83 21.24 -8.64
C ASP A 313 34.68 20.12 -8.03
N LYS A 314 34.11 19.27 -7.17
CA LYS A 314 34.77 18.08 -6.63
C LYS A 314 34.43 16.86 -7.46
N LEU A 315 35.45 16.11 -7.84
CA LEU A 315 35.29 14.83 -8.55
C LEU A 315 34.63 13.80 -7.62
N LEU A 316 33.56 13.16 -8.09
CA LEU A 316 32.92 12.05 -7.41
C LEU A 316 33.54 10.72 -7.85
N THR A 317 33.59 9.76 -6.92
CA THR A 317 33.91 8.37 -7.26
C THR A 317 32.77 7.79 -8.09
N ILE A 318 33.11 7.22 -9.25
CA ILE A 318 32.15 6.58 -10.16
C ILE A 318 32.60 5.15 -10.52
N GLN A 319 31.63 4.32 -10.93
CA GLN A 319 31.88 2.97 -11.43
C GLN A 319 31.12 2.79 -12.74
N VAL A 320 31.85 2.53 -13.83
CA VAL A 320 31.27 2.29 -15.15
C VAL A 320 31.14 0.80 -15.39
N VAL A 321 29.94 0.35 -15.78
CA VAL A 321 29.63 -1.06 -16.02
C VAL A 321 28.93 -1.22 -17.36
N ARG A 322 29.20 -2.33 -18.07
CA ARG A 322 28.56 -2.63 -19.35
C ARG A 322 27.07 -2.90 -19.16
N ILE A 323 26.24 -2.28 -20.00
CA ILE A 323 24.80 -2.57 -20.04
C ILE A 323 24.59 -4.01 -20.52
N LEU A 324 24.00 -4.84 -19.67
CA LEU A 324 23.66 -6.23 -19.97
C LEU A 324 22.30 -6.27 -20.68
N LYS A 325 22.23 -6.91 -21.86
CA LYS A 325 21.06 -6.89 -22.77
C LYS A 325 19.89 -7.82 -22.38
N GLN A 326 19.98 -8.59 -21.32
CA GLN A 326 18.88 -9.48 -20.88
C GLN A 326 18.00 -8.78 -19.85
N SER A 327 17.00 -8.06 -20.37
CA SER A 327 15.74 -7.65 -19.71
C SER A 327 15.84 -7.16 -18.26
N ASP A 328 15.92 -5.84 -18.10
CA ASP A 328 15.60 -5.08 -16.88
C ASP A 328 16.27 -5.59 -15.58
N LEU A 329 17.60 -5.49 -15.56
CA LEU A 329 18.52 -5.94 -14.51
C LEU A 329 18.85 -4.85 -13.48
N PHE A 330 18.29 -4.87 -12.27
CA PHE A 330 18.65 -3.94 -11.17
C PHE A 330 18.52 -4.65 -9.80
N GLU A 331 18.60 -3.94 -8.66
CA GLU A 331 19.80 -3.45 -7.97
C GLU A 331 19.58 -3.44 -6.45
N LEU A 332 20.66 -3.69 -5.69
CA LEU A 332 20.64 -4.14 -4.32
C LEU A 332 21.93 -3.70 -3.61
N VAL A 333 21.81 -3.22 -2.39
CA VAL A 333 22.86 -2.59 -1.58
C VAL A 333 23.11 -3.50 -0.39
N TYR A 334 24.28 -3.46 0.24
CA TYR A 334 24.56 -4.07 1.56
C TYR A 334 25.70 -3.27 2.19
N ASN A 335 25.69 -3.02 3.50
CA ASN A 335 26.89 -2.83 4.32
C ASN A 335 26.51 -3.09 5.80
N ASP A 336 27.36 -3.61 6.68
CA ASP A 336 28.56 -2.94 7.20
C ASP A 336 29.63 -3.88 7.78
N GLY A 337 29.60 -5.18 7.48
CA GLY A 337 30.81 -5.98 7.68
C GLY A 337 31.17 -6.31 9.14
N SER A 338 30.22 -6.84 9.92
CA SER A 338 30.57 -7.53 11.18
C SER A 338 29.84 -8.83 11.49
N MET A 339 29.14 -9.47 10.54
CA MET A 339 28.53 -10.79 10.78
C MET A 339 28.68 -11.76 9.61
N GLU A 340 29.23 -12.96 9.87
CA GLU A 340 29.14 -14.12 8.99
C GLU A 340 27.72 -14.72 9.03
N THR A 341 26.76 -14.09 8.36
CA THR A 341 25.42 -14.69 8.16
C THR A 341 25.34 -15.36 6.79
N ASN A 342 25.25 -16.69 6.77
CA ASN A 342 25.02 -17.46 5.55
C ASN A 342 23.51 -17.50 5.25
N PHE A 343 23.08 -16.99 4.09
CA PHE A 343 21.72 -17.16 3.59
C PHE A 343 21.71 -17.75 2.18
N ALA A 344 20.63 -18.43 1.82
CA ALA A 344 20.46 -19.05 0.51
C ALA A 344 19.12 -18.64 -0.11
N LEU A 345 19.11 -18.44 -1.43
CA LEU A 345 17.92 -18.19 -2.21
C LEU A 345 17.58 -19.43 -3.01
N TYR A 346 16.34 -19.89 -2.87
CA TYR A 346 15.83 -21.06 -3.56
C TYR A 346 14.68 -20.65 -4.44
N PHE A 347 14.64 -21.19 -5.66
CA PHE A 347 13.57 -20.92 -6.58
C PHE A 347 12.81 -22.20 -6.98
N ASN A 348 11.57 -22.40 -6.49
CA ASN A 348 10.69 -23.52 -6.88
C ASN A 348 9.26 -23.14 -7.35
N ARG A 349 8.70 -24.02 -8.20
CA ARG A 349 7.37 -23.88 -8.86
C ARG A 349 6.32 -24.51 -7.98
N ILE A 350 5.15 -23.89 -7.93
CA ILE A 350 3.97 -24.44 -7.28
C ILE A 350 2.90 -24.67 -8.35
N ASN A 351 2.38 -25.90 -8.42
CA ASN A 351 1.18 -26.19 -9.19
C ASN A 351 -0.03 -25.64 -8.43
N ASP A 352 -0.53 -24.52 -8.94
CA ASP A 352 -1.67 -23.79 -8.38
C ASP A 352 -2.92 -24.03 -9.23
N TYR A 353 -3.97 -24.53 -8.59
CA TYR A 353 -5.26 -24.87 -9.19
C TYR A 353 -6.36 -23.87 -8.79
N GLY A 354 -6.00 -22.81 -8.06
CA GLY A 354 -6.90 -21.72 -7.75
C GLY A 354 -7.19 -20.84 -8.96
N GLY A 355 -7.65 -19.62 -8.68
CA GLY A 355 -7.96 -18.60 -9.68
C GLY A 355 -7.38 -17.24 -9.30
N ALA A 356 -8.00 -16.16 -9.78
CA ALA A 356 -7.52 -14.81 -9.48
C ALA A 356 -7.60 -14.48 -7.99
N TYR A 357 -8.66 -14.90 -7.30
CA TYR A 357 -8.89 -14.63 -5.88
C TYR A 357 -8.18 -15.65 -4.99
N THR A 358 -8.31 -16.92 -5.35
CA THR A 358 -7.94 -18.05 -4.51
C THR A 358 -6.62 -18.70 -4.93
N MET A 359 -5.90 -19.30 -3.99
CA MET A 359 -4.74 -20.15 -4.26
C MET A 359 -5.04 -21.56 -3.77
N VAL A 360 -4.75 -22.58 -4.60
CA VAL A 360 -4.94 -23.98 -4.24
C VAL A 360 -3.73 -24.78 -4.67
N SER A 361 -2.91 -25.22 -3.72
CA SER A 361 -1.74 -26.07 -4.03
C SER A 361 -2.14 -27.54 -4.05
N ALA A 362 -1.67 -28.34 -5.03
CA ALA A 362 -1.85 -29.81 -5.03
C ALA A 362 -0.94 -30.54 -4.00
N GLY A 363 -0.65 -29.90 -2.88
CA GLY A 363 0.34 -30.34 -1.91
C GLY A 363 1.71 -29.66 -2.08
N LEU A 364 2.67 -30.06 -1.25
CA LEU A 364 3.97 -29.41 -1.08
C LEU A 364 5.03 -29.84 -2.11
N SER A 365 4.65 -30.37 -3.28
CA SER A 365 5.62 -30.77 -4.31
C SER A 365 6.22 -29.53 -4.98
N LEU A 366 7.42 -29.18 -4.55
CA LEU A 366 8.15 -28.01 -5.00
C LEU A 366 9.14 -28.42 -6.07
N GLU A 367 8.93 -27.94 -7.29
CA GLU A 367 9.80 -28.23 -8.43
C GLU A 367 10.85 -27.12 -8.54
N ASN A 368 12.10 -27.42 -8.17
CA ASN A 368 13.20 -26.48 -8.27
C ASN A 368 13.40 -26.06 -9.73
N ILE A 369 13.47 -24.75 -10.02
CA ILE A 369 13.95 -24.27 -11.31
C ILE A 369 15.46 -24.35 -11.28
N THR A 370 15.95 -25.55 -11.54
CA THR A 370 17.30 -25.73 -12.05
C THR A 370 17.16 -26.19 -13.48
N ASP A 371 17.28 -25.27 -14.42
CA ASP A 371 17.43 -25.66 -15.81
C ASP A 371 18.76 -26.42 -15.96
N LYS A 372 18.75 -27.56 -16.67
CA LYS A 372 19.94 -28.38 -16.91
C LYS A 372 20.97 -27.64 -17.79
N ASN A 373 20.57 -26.50 -18.38
CA ASN A 373 21.37 -25.60 -19.21
C ASN A 373 21.61 -24.22 -18.54
N ARG A 374 21.78 -24.18 -17.22
CA ARG A 374 22.06 -22.93 -16.48
C ARG A 374 23.26 -22.19 -17.05
N LEU A 375 23.04 -20.99 -17.58
CA LEU A 375 24.12 -20.10 -18.03
C LEU A 375 24.98 -19.68 -16.82
N SER A 376 26.29 -19.49 -17.04
CA SER A 376 27.18 -18.99 -15.99
C SER A 376 26.68 -17.64 -15.47
N PRO A 377 26.75 -17.39 -14.15
CA PRO A 377 26.36 -16.10 -13.59
C PRO A 377 27.26 -14.99 -14.15
N THR A 378 26.68 -13.82 -14.39
CA THR A 378 27.43 -12.62 -14.72
C THR A 378 27.81 -11.92 -13.43
N ILE A 379 29.11 -11.72 -13.20
CA ILE A 379 29.65 -11.08 -12.01
C ILE A 379 30.20 -9.70 -12.38
N ILE A 380 29.76 -8.68 -11.65
CA ILE A 380 30.33 -7.33 -11.66
C ILE A 380 31.00 -7.15 -10.30
N GLN A 381 32.25 -6.70 -10.29
CA GLN A 381 32.96 -6.36 -9.06
C GLN A 381 33.49 -4.95 -9.20
N GLY A 382 33.24 -4.10 -8.21
CA GLY A 382 33.70 -2.72 -8.26
C GLY A 382 33.65 -1.99 -6.93
N PRO A 383 34.24 -0.77 -6.89
CA PRO A 383 34.44 -0.03 -5.65
C PRO A 383 33.17 0.66 -5.13
N ILE A 384 32.15 0.84 -5.95
CA ILE A 384 30.83 1.39 -5.53
C ILE A 384 29.84 0.27 -5.31
N TYR A 385 29.84 -0.74 -6.18
CA TYR A 385 29.03 -1.93 -5.98
C TYR A 385 29.60 -3.17 -6.67
N SER A 386 29.25 -4.34 -6.15
CA SER A 386 29.45 -5.64 -6.79
C SER A 386 28.09 -6.30 -7.05
N SER A 387 27.93 -7.12 -8.09
CA SER A 387 26.68 -7.85 -8.31
C SER A 387 26.86 -9.19 -9.01
N ILE A 388 26.02 -10.17 -8.68
CA ILE A 388 25.91 -11.48 -9.30
C ILE A 388 24.52 -11.56 -9.95
N THR A 389 24.49 -11.66 -11.27
CA THR A 389 23.27 -11.87 -12.04
C THR A 389 23.21 -13.29 -12.56
N GLN A 390 22.07 -13.95 -12.38
CA GLN A 390 21.85 -15.31 -12.84
C GLN A 390 20.52 -15.40 -13.57
N GLN A 391 20.56 -15.86 -14.82
CA GLN A 391 19.36 -16.31 -15.52
C GLN A 391 19.04 -17.76 -15.09
N LEU A 392 17.83 -17.99 -14.61
CA LEU A 392 17.33 -19.29 -14.16
C LEU A 392 16.49 -20.00 -15.22
N SER A 393 15.78 -19.25 -16.08
CA SER A 393 15.03 -19.77 -17.24
C SER A 393 14.83 -18.67 -18.30
N SER A 394 14.15 -18.98 -19.41
CA SER A 394 13.77 -17.98 -20.43
C SER A 394 12.85 -16.87 -19.89
N GLN A 395 12.15 -17.12 -18.79
CA GLN A 395 11.20 -16.21 -18.16
C GLN A 395 11.70 -15.71 -16.80
N LEU A 396 12.94 -16.08 -16.41
CA LEU A 396 13.44 -15.87 -15.06
C LEU A 396 14.91 -15.51 -14.97
N ALA A 397 15.19 -14.43 -14.26
CA ALA A 397 16.53 -14.09 -13.81
C ALA A 397 16.48 -13.51 -12.40
N TYR A 398 17.59 -13.47 -11.69
CA TYR A 398 17.72 -12.68 -10.48
C TYR A 398 19.06 -11.97 -10.48
N SER A 399 19.16 -10.86 -9.74
CA SER A 399 20.41 -10.16 -9.52
C SER A 399 20.60 -9.91 -8.02
N ILE A 400 21.79 -10.25 -7.52
CA ILE A 400 22.24 -9.96 -6.16
C ILE A 400 23.28 -8.85 -6.30
N THR A 401 23.06 -7.66 -5.76
CA THR A 401 24.02 -6.54 -5.78
C THR A 401 24.45 -6.21 -4.34
N ILE A 402 25.63 -5.64 -4.13
CA ILE A 402 26.22 -5.27 -2.84
C ILE A 402 26.82 -3.87 -3.06
N ILE A 403 26.43 -2.84 -2.29
CA ILE A 403 27.07 -1.52 -2.39
C ILE A 403 28.26 -1.46 -1.45
N ASN A 404 29.44 -1.19 -2.01
CA ASN A 404 30.64 -0.97 -1.22
C ASN A 404 30.69 0.52 -0.85
N SER A 405 30.02 0.92 0.23
CA SER A 405 30.16 2.28 0.79
C SER A 405 31.31 2.30 1.81
N THR A 406 32.12 3.36 1.82
CA THR A 406 33.16 3.58 2.84
C THR A 406 32.64 4.31 4.09
N ASP A 407 31.33 4.57 4.18
CA ASP A 407 30.70 5.38 5.22
C ASP A 407 29.71 4.55 6.07
N ASP A 408 29.65 4.85 7.36
CA ASP A 408 29.02 4.02 8.42
C ASP A 408 27.48 3.92 8.32
N ASN A 409 26.82 4.66 7.42
CA ASN A 409 25.36 4.82 7.40
C ASN A 409 24.60 4.01 6.32
N ALA A 410 25.26 3.21 5.48
CA ALA A 410 24.60 2.48 4.39
C ALA A 410 24.34 1.01 4.75
N ARG A 411 23.23 0.63 5.42
CA ARG A 411 23.17 -0.72 6.07
C ARG A 411 22.04 -1.70 5.73
N SER A 412 21.42 -1.61 4.56
CA SER A 412 20.34 -2.55 4.17
C SER A 412 20.71 -3.46 3.00
N ILE A 413 20.25 -4.71 3.00
CA ILE A 413 20.14 -5.67 1.88
C ILE A 413 18.86 -5.36 1.06
N GLN A 414 18.70 -5.92 -0.13
CA GLN A 414 17.56 -5.95 -1.05
C GLN A 414 17.50 -7.31 -1.73
N ILE A 415 16.44 -7.67 -2.41
CA ILE A 415 16.35 -8.86 -3.26
C ILE A 415 15.45 -8.46 -4.42
N ASP A 416 15.86 -8.69 -5.66
CA ASP A 416 14.96 -8.60 -6.81
C ASP A 416 14.73 -10.03 -7.31
N LEU A 417 13.53 -10.55 -7.04
CA LEU A 417 13.10 -11.92 -7.34
C LEU A 417 12.31 -11.94 -8.65
N PHE A 418 12.66 -12.87 -9.53
CA PHE A 418 11.73 -13.37 -10.54
C PHE A 418 11.41 -14.83 -10.20
N THR A 419 10.12 -15.20 -10.32
CA THR A 419 9.46 -16.47 -9.91
C THR A 419 10.25 -17.75 -9.88
N ASN A 420 10.58 -18.16 -8.67
CA ASN A 420 10.16 -19.43 -8.09
C ASN A 420 10.74 -19.39 -6.66
N VAL A 421 10.16 -20.08 -5.66
CA VAL A 421 10.64 -20.06 -4.25
C VAL A 421 10.65 -21.45 -3.64
N THR A 422 11.52 -21.80 -2.66
CA THR A 422 11.18 -22.57 -1.41
C THR A 422 12.34 -23.21 -0.64
N LEU A 423 12.22 -23.18 0.71
CA LEU A 423 12.14 -24.35 1.63
C LEU A 423 11.94 -23.97 3.12
N SER A 424 11.01 -24.57 3.91
CA SER A 424 11.19 -24.73 5.40
C SER A 424 10.15 -25.62 6.16
N PRO A 425 10.50 -26.26 7.31
CA PRO A 425 9.65 -27.06 8.22
C PRO A 425 9.06 -26.25 9.40
N GLY A 426 8.06 -26.79 10.14
CA GLY A 426 7.35 -26.11 11.27
C GLY A 426 5.98 -25.46 10.98
N TYR A 427 5.03 -26.24 10.44
CA TYR A 427 3.72 -25.81 9.94
C TYR A 427 2.68 -26.21 10.99
N ASP A 428 1.64 -25.41 11.22
CA ASP A 428 0.47 -25.93 11.94
C ASP A 428 -0.14 -27.02 11.05
N ARG A 429 0.12 -28.29 11.43
CA ARG A 429 -0.32 -29.48 10.68
C ARG A 429 -1.82 -29.52 10.42
N LYS A 430 -2.61 -28.63 11.03
CA LYS A 430 -4.05 -28.55 10.85
C LYS A 430 -4.51 -27.68 9.66
N MET A 431 -3.71 -26.75 9.11
CA MET A 431 -4.23 -25.73 8.16
C MET A 431 -3.39 -25.56 6.89
N LYS A 432 -3.94 -25.76 5.67
CA LYS A 432 -3.26 -25.74 4.34
C LYS A 432 -2.26 -24.57 4.10
N LEU A 433 -1.32 -24.71 3.15
CA LEU A 433 -0.30 -23.69 2.85
C LEU A 433 -0.91 -22.32 2.61
N GLU A 434 -1.94 -22.27 1.75
CA GLU A 434 -2.68 -21.07 1.38
C GLU A 434 -3.35 -20.36 2.56
N ALA A 435 -3.56 -21.04 3.70
CA ALA A 435 -4.09 -20.45 4.95
C ALA A 435 -3.02 -19.71 5.77
N ASN A 436 -1.74 -19.86 5.42
CA ASN A 436 -0.61 -19.25 6.09
C ASN A 436 0.06 -18.16 5.23
N ILE A 437 -0.58 -17.78 4.12
CA ILE A 437 -0.13 -16.68 3.26
C ILE A 437 -0.85 -15.42 3.72
N TYR A 438 -0.07 -14.36 3.92
CA TYR A 438 -0.55 -13.03 4.31
C TYR A 438 -0.14 -12.00 3.26
N PRO A 439 -0.87 -10.87 3.16
CA PRO A 439 -0.44 -9.78 2.30
C PRO A 439 0.77 -9.04 2.90
N MET A 440 1.91 -9.11 2.23
CA MET A 440 3.05 -8.21 2.43
C MET A 440 2.83 -6.97 1.57
N ILE A 441 2.25 -5.91 2.13
CA ILE A 441 2.04 -4.65 1.38
C ILE A 441 3.37 -3.93 1.13
N THR A 442 4.23 -3.91 2.14
CA THR A 442 5.57 -3.32 2.09
C THR A 442 6.61 -4.07 2.89
N GLU A 443 6.25 -5.01 3.77
CA GLU A 443 7.18 -5.59 4.73
C GLU A 443 6.75 -6.95 5.30
N THR A 444 7.74 -7.77 5.64
CA THR A 444 7.65 -8.91 6.57
C THR A 444 8.90 -8.96 7.45
N VAL A 445 8.77 -9.51 8.66
CA VAL A 445 9.87 -9.64 9.62
C VAL A 445 9.85 -11.04 10.23
N ILE A 446 11.03 -11.63 10.37
CA ILE A 446 11.28 -12.77 11.26
C ILE A 446 12.44 -12.43 12.18
N GLU A 447 12.39 -12.90 13.43
CA GLU A 447 13.47 -12.68 14.38
C GLU A 447 13.57 -13.82 15.39
N ASP A 448 14.78 -14.06 15.90
CA ASP A 448 15.05 -14.86 17.08
C ASP A 448 15.70 -14.00 18.18
N ASP A 449 16.31 -14.62 19.19
CA ASP A 449 16.94 -13.90 20.30
C ASP A 449 18.25 -13.19 19.91
N LYS A 450 18.79 -13.45 18.71
CA LYS A 450 20.11 -12.96 18.25
C LYS A 450 20.02 -12.12 17.00
N LEU A 451 19.08 -12.38 16.12
CA LEU A 451 19.04 -11.82 14.77
C LEU A 451 17.60 -11.51 14.35
N ARG A 452 17.42 -10.34 13.77
CA ARG A 452 16.23 -9.95 13.02
C ARG A 452 16.55 -9.97 11.52
N CYS A 453 15.64 -10.51 10.73
CA CYS A 453 15.63 -10.44 9.28
C CYS A 453 14.34 -9.76 8.83
N THR A 454 14.47 -8.56 8.27
CA THR A 454 13.38 -7.80 7.68
C THR A 454 13.43 -7.93 6.17
N VAL A 455 12.28 -8.06 5.51
CA VAL A 455 12.17 -8.02 4.05
C VAL A 455 11.11 -6.98 3.69
N LEU A 456 11.51 -5.92 3.01
CA LEU A 456 10.69 -4.83 2.51
C LEU A 456 10.34 -5.07 1.04
N GLY A 457 9.26 -4.51 0.51
CA GLY A 457 8.81 -4.64 -0.87
C GLY A 457 8.34 -3.31 -1.45
N ALA A 458 8.73 -3.01 -2.69
CA ALA A 458 8.28 -1.82 -3.42
C ALA A 458 6.86 -1.98 -4.00
N GLN A 459 6.32 -3.20 -3.93
CA GLN A 459 4.99 -3.60 -4.37
C GLN A 459 4.41 -4.60 -3.38
N SER A 460 3.08 -4.68 -3.32
CA SER A 460 2.41 -5.69 -2.49
C SER A 460 2.61 -7.09 -3.07
N THR A 461 2.90 -8.06 -2.21
CA THR A 461 2.99 -9.49 -2.54
C THR A 461 2.35 -10.37 -1.46
N GLY A 462 2.18 -11.67 -1.73
CA GLY A 462 1.85 -12.67 -0.71
C GLY A 462 3.12 -13.18 -0.03
N VAL A 463 3.08 -13.37 1.29
CA VAL A 463 4.22 -13.86 2.08
C VAL A 463 3.79 -14.95 3.05
N THR A 464 4.68 -15.90 3.31
CA THR A 464 4.60 -16.81 4.45
C THR A 464 5.98 -17.00 5.05
N ALA A 465 6.07 -17.26 6.36
CA ALA A 465 7.34 -17.35 7.06
C ALA A 465 7.34 -18.49 8.08
N LYS A 466 8.51 -19.13 8.26
CA LYS A 466 8.62 -20.39 8.98
C LYS A 466 10.06 -20.80 9.30
N MET A 467 10.39 -21.01 10.58
CA MET A 467 11.70 -21.52 11.06
C MET A 467 12.91 -20.93 10.29
N GLY A 468 13.03 -19.60 10.24
CA GLY A 468 14.14 -18.93 9.55
C GLY A 468 13.98 -18.75 8.03
N LEU A 469 12.92 -19.27 7.41
CA LEU A 469 12.60 -19.02 6.00
C LEU A 469 11.49 -18.00 5.86
N VAL A 470 11.70 -17.06 4.93
CA VAL A 470 10.66 -16.23 4.33
C VAL A 470 10.39 -16.70 2.90
N THR A 471 9.13 -16.98 2.57
CA THR A 471 8.67 -17.31 1.21
C THR A 471 7.82 -16.19 0.67
N LEU A 472 8.22 -15.63 -0.47
CA LEU A 472 7.49 -14.58 -1.18
C LEU A 472 6.83 -15.16 -2.43
N MET A 473 5.58 -14.77 -2.67
CA MET A 473 4.95 -14.97 -3.96
C MET A 473 5.59 -14.00 -4.96
N VAL A 474 5.83 -14.42 -6.19
CA VAL A 474 6.55 -13.58 -7.17
C VAL A 474 5.68 -13.29 -8.39
N ASP A 475 5.01 -14.29 -8.95
CA ASP A 475 3.98 -14.07 -9.98
C ASP A 475 3.06 -15.29 -10.06
N ARG A 476 1.88 -15.11 -10.66
CA ARG A 476 0.87 -16.16 -10.88
C ARG A 476 0.17 -15.91 -12.21
N GLU A 477 0.17 -16.91 -13.09
CA GLU A 477 -0.60 -16.92 -14.34
C GLU A 477 -1.75 -17.92 -14.22
N MET A 478 -3.00 -17.43 -14.18
CA MET A 478 -4.16 -18.22 -13.80
C MET A 478 -5.13 -18.41 -14.97
N TYR A 479 -5.44 -19.67 -15.29
CA TYR A 479 -6.36 -20.00 -16.39
C TYR A 479 -7.74 -20.48 -15.89
N ASN A 480 -7.83 -20.87 -14.62
CA ASN A 480 -9.04 -21.45 -14.05
C ASN A 480 -9.98 -20.36 -13.51
N ASP A 481 -11.28 -20.64 -13.59
CA ASP A 481 -12.29 -19.96 -12.78
C ASP A 481 -12.29 -20.55 -11.36
N ASP A 482 -12.24 -19.69 -10.35
CA ASP A 482 -12.36 -20.07 -8.94
C ASP A 482 -13.79 -19.89 -8.39
N GLY A 483 -14.77 -19.67 -9.29
CA GLY A 483 -16.18 -19.56 -8.96
C GLY A 483 -16.51 -18.25 -8.25
N LYS A 484 -15.64 -17.23 -8.37
CA LYS A 484 -15.82 -15.90 -7.78
C LYS A 484 -16.25 -14.84 -8.80
N GLY A 485 -16.64 -15.27 -10.01
CA GLY A 485 -17.29 -14.42 -11.01
C GLY A 485 -16.38 -13.86 -12.11
N LEU A 486 -15.13 -14.34 -12.20
CA LEU A 486 -14.19 -13.88 -13.23
C LEU A 486 -14.23 -14.73 -14.51
N ASP A 487 -14.76 -15.96 -14.46
CA ASP A 487 -14.76 -16.94 -15.57
C ASP A 487 -13.36 -17.43 -15.96
N TYR A 488 -13.30 -18.53 -16.72
CA TYR A 488 -12.04 -19.13 -17.18
C TYR A 488 -11.27 -18.19 -18.11
N TYR A 489 -9.94 -18.24 -18.06
CA TYR A 489 -8.98 -17.48 -18.89
C TYR A 489 -8.98 -15.96 -18.73
N GLU A 490 -9.95 -15.33 -18.07
CA GLU A 490 -9.99 -13.88 -17.86
C GLU A 490 -8.82 -13.37 -16.98
N ALA A 491 -8.28 -14.25 -16.13
CA ALA A 491 -7.13 -14.02 -15.25
C ALA A 491 -5.77 -14.45 -15.86
N SER A 492 -5.73 -14.86 -17.14
CA SER A 492 -4.54 -15.51 -17.71
C SER A 492 -3.42 -14.57 -18.13
N GLU A 493 -3.61 -13.26 -18.02
CA GLU A 493 -2.61 -12.29 -18.46
C GLU A 493 -1.55 -12.05 -17.38
N SER A 494 -0.30 -12.42 -17.69
CA SER A 494 0.89 -11.95 -16.99
C SER A 494 1.72 -11.03 -17.89
N HIS A 495 2.36 -10.05 -17.25
CA HIS A 495 3.35 -9.19 -17.87
C HIS A 495 4.67 -9.28 -17.09
N PRO A 496 5.83 -9.25 -17.77
CA PRO A 496 7.12 -9.19 -17.09
C PRO A 496 7.14 -8.06 -16.06
N SER A 497 7.27 -8.43 -14.79
CA SER A 497 7.17 -7.53 -13.65
C SER A 497 8.53 -7.38 -12.99
N HIS A 498 8.97 -6.14 -12.77
CA HIS A 498 10.21 -5.87 -12.05
C HIS A 498 9.90 -5.64 -10.57
N LEU A 499 9.96 -6.72 -9.79
CA LEU A 499 9.68 -6.70 -8.35
C LEU A 499 10.93 -6.28 -7.57
N ARG A 500 10.77 -5.33 -6.65
CA ARG A 500 11.87 -4.82 -5.83
C ARG A 500 11.65 -5.11 -4.34
N TYR A 501 12.63 -5.68 -3.64
CA TYR A 501 12.54 -5.95 -2.18
C TYR A 501 13.77 -5.43 -1.42
N ARG A 502 13.72 -4.98 -0.16
CA ARG A 502 14.90 -4.68 0.71
C ARG A 502 15.05 -5.70 1.85
N ILE A 503 16.11 -6.53 1.94
CA ILE A 503 16.33 -7.42 3.10
C ILE A 503 17.20 -6.71 4.13
N ILE A 504 17.05 -6.90 5.43
CA ILE A 504 17.92 -6.25 6.42
C ILE A 504 18.15 -7.26 7.53
N PHE A 505 19.42 -7.53 7.85
CA PHE A 505 19.79 -8.35 9.00
C PHE A 505 20.29 -7.44 10.11
N GLU A 506 19.67 -7.53 11.29
CA GLU A 506 20.00 -6.69 12.45
C GLU A 506 20.28 -7.58 13.66
N PRO A 507 21.47 -7.50 14.30
CA PRO A 507 21.73 -8.22 15.53
C PRO A 507 20.88 -7.65 16.67
N LYS A 508 20.38 -8.54 17.53
CA LYS A 508 19.73 -8.16 18.78
C LYS A 508 20.77 -7.94 19.87
N THR A 509 20.62 -6.86 20.64
CA THR A 509 21.51 -6.59 21.78
C THR A 509 21.20 -7.56 22.92
N SER A 510 22.20 -8.31 23.38
CA SER A 510 22.07 -9.27 24.48
C SER A 510 22.01 -8.63 25.88
N GLU A 511 22.16 -7.31 26.00
CA GLU A 511 22.14 -6.58 27.26
C GLU A 511 21.28 -5.31 27.14
N MET A 512 20.23 -5.21 27.96
CA MET A 512 19.71 -3.89 28.36
C MET A 512 20.85 -3.18 29.10
N LYS A 513 21.70 -2.44 28.39
CA LYS A 513 22.60 -1.49 29.04
C LYS A 513 21.72 -0.50 29.79
N ASN A 514 21.94 -0.37 31.10
CA ASN A 514 21.25 0.55 31.99
C ASN A 514 21.14 1.94 31.35
N PHE A 515 19.98 2.26 30.77
CA PHE A 515 19.64 3.60 30.32
C PHE A 515 19.00 4.34 31.50
N ASP A 516 19.83 4.94 32.34
CA ASP A 516 19.41 5.81 33.45
C ASP A 516 18.80 7.15 32.97
N ASP A 517 18.67 7.39 31.67
CA ASP A 517 18.15 8.65 31.10
C ASP A 517 16.68 8.60 30.62
N LEU A 518 15.97 7.48 30.72
CA LEU A 518 14.54 7.39 30.42
C LEU A 518 13.66 7.63 31.65
N LYS A 519 13.83 8.79 32.31
CA LYS A 519 12.88 9.27 33.34
C LYS A 519 11.63 9.91 32.72
N THR A 520 10.91 9.19 31.86
CA THR A 520 9.50 9.54 31.50
C THR A 520 8.75 8.41 30.79
N ILE A 521 9.11 7.14 31.01
CA ILE A 521 8.20 6.03 30.65
C ILE A 521 7.38 5.71 31.88
N ASP A 522 6.09 6.00 31.81
CA ASP A 522 5.09 5.75 32.84
C ASP A 522 5.10 4.25 33.20
N LYS A 523 5.58 3.92 34.40
CA LYS A 523 5.69 2.54 34.91
C LYS A 523 4.34 1.80 34.93
N ASN A 524 3.23 2.52 34.79
CA ASN A 524 1.89 1.95 34.74
C ASN A 524 1.56 1.20 33.43
N GLU A 525 2.35 1.33 32.37
CA GLU A 525 2.14 0.53 31.14
C GLU A 525 2.77 -0.86 31.19
N LEU A 526 3.73 -1.12 32.09
CA LEU A 526 4.40 -2.42 32.17
C LEU A 526 3.59 -3.49 32.92
N GLU A 527 2.70 -3.10 33.83
CA GLU A 527 1.98 -4.04 34.71
C GLU A 527 0.69 -4.62 34.11
N ASN A 528 0.24 -4.15 32.94
CA ASN A 528 -0.98 -4.65 32.27
C ASN A 528 -0.70 -5.54 31.04
N LYS A 529 0.45 -6.23 30.98
CA LYS A 529 0.74 -7.28 29.99
C LYS A 529 0.02 -8.60 30.33
N SER A 530 -1.31 -8.57 30.37
CA SER A 530 -2.13 -9.79 30.34
C SER A 530 -2.77 -10.04 28.96
N SER A 531 -2.21 -9.47 27.89
CA SER A 531 -2.56 -9.81 26.50
C SER A 531 -1.36 -9.52 25.59
N PRO A 532 -0.88 -10.47 24.76
CA PRO A 532 0.30 -10.27 23.93
C PRO A 532 -0.10 -9.48 22.67
N MET A 533 -0.11 -8.15 22.73
CA MET A 533 -0.02 -7.36 21.50
C MET A 533 1.46 -7.33 21.10
N ASN A 534 1.88 -8.30 20.28
CA ASN A 534 3.18 -8.35 19.62
C ASN A 534 3.26 -7.30 18.50
N THR A 535 3.11 -6.01 18.83
CA THR A 535 3.40 -4.95 17.88
C THR A 535 4.91 -4.79 17.78
N MET A 536 5.49 -5.14 16.64
CA MET A 536 6.89 -4.90 16.32
C MET A 536 7.06 -3.51 15.70
N TYR A 537 8.18 -2.86 15.98
CA TYR A 537 8.54 -1.57 15.41
C TYR A 537 9.79 -1.71 14.55
N HIS A 538 9.91 -0.84 13.55
CA HIS A 538 11.10 -0.80 12.69
C HIS A 538 12.29 -0.27 13.50
N SER A 539 13.51 -0.68 13.15
CA SER A 539 14.66 0.17 13.44
C SER A 539 14.61 1.44 12.57
N GLN A 540 15.41 2.44 12.92
CA GLN A 540 15.57 3.63 12.07
C GLN A 540 16.06 3.26 10.67
N LEU A 541 17.03 2.33 10.58
CA LEU A 541 17.58 1.83 9.33
C LEU A 541 16.48 1.20 8.45
N VAL A 542 15.68 0.28 8.98
CA VAL A 542 14.57 -0.36 8.26
C VAL A 542 13.61 0.69 7.72
N GLN A 543 13.24 1.67 8.54
CA GLN A 543 12.32 2.72 8.15
C GLN A 543 12.89 3.62 7.05
N GLN A 544 14.15 4.04 7.15
CA GLN A 544 14.81 4.88 6.15
C GLN A 544 14.95 4.14 4.82
N THR A 545 15.36 2.86 4.86
CA THR A 545 15.44 2.01 3.69
C THR A 545 14.08 1.80 3.01
N LEU A 546 13.00 1.66 3.78
CA LEU A 546 11.65 1.56 3.22
C LEU A 546 11.27 2.83 2.46
N GLU A 547 11.59 4.01 2.99
CA GLU A 547 11.34 5.27 2.30
C GLU A 547 12.20 5.46 1.05
N GLU A 548 13.45 4.99 1.06
CA GLU A 548 14.27 4.92 -0.15
C GLU A 548 13.69 4.01 -1.22
N LEU A 549 13.14 2.85 -0.82
CA LEU A 549 12.54 1.90 -1.73
C LEU A 549 11.26 2.43 -2.40
N LEU A 550 10.40 3.08 -1.60
CA LEU A 550 9.11 3.60 -2.04
C LEU A 550 9.21 4.96 -2.74
N TYR A 551 10.11 5.83 -2.27
CA TYR A 551 10.27 7.21 -2.74
C TYR A 551 11.73 7.51 -3.14
N PRO A 552 12.28 6.82 -4.17
CA PRO A 552 13.64 7.07 -4.64
C PRO A 552 13.81 8.52 -5.10
N ALA A 553 15.05 9.02 -5.03
CA ALA A 553 15.38 10.34 -5.55
C ALA A 553 15.02 10.46 -7.05
N ALA A 554 14.43 11.59 -7.43
CA ALA A 554 14.12 11.92 -8.81
C ALA A 554 15.28 12.68 -9.45
N LEU A 555 15.52 12.43 -10.73
CA LEU A 555 16.64 12.99 -11.48
C LEU A 555 16.08 13.84 -12.63
N PHE A 556 16.60 15.04 -12.78
CA PHE A 556 16.21 15.97 -13.83
C PHE A 556 17.43 16.40 -14.62
N LEU A 557 17.29 16.43 -15.94
CA LEU A 557 18.40 16.61 -16.87
C LEU A 557 18.34 17.95 -17.57
N SER A 558 19.50 18.57 -17.71
CA SER A 558 19.77 19.66 -18.63
C SER A 558 21.02 19.33 -19.45
N SER A 559 20.97 19.54 -20.77
CA SER A 559 22.14 19.43 -21.63
C SER A 559 22.66 20.82 -21.99
N SER A 560 23.96 21.07 -21.81
CA SER A 560 24.59 22.30 -22.28
C SER A 560 25.27 22.07 -23.64
N ILE A 561 24.98 22.94 -24.61
CA ILE A 561 25.70 23.03 -25.88
C ILE A 561 26.55 24.31 -25.79
N ASN A 562 27.89 24.18 -25.68
CA ASN A 562 28.86 25.28 -25.69
C ASN A 562 28.47 26.55 -24.91
N SER A 563 28.35 26.49 -23.58
CA SER A 563 28.19 27.70 -22.75
C SER A 563 29.50 28.07 -22.06
N THR A 564 30.06 29.21 -22.46
CA THR A 564 31.10 29.97 -21.75
C THR A 564 30.55 30.79 -20.58
N ASP A 565 29.26 30.65 -20.27
CA ASP A 565 28.58 31.39 -19.21
C ASP A 565 28.76 30.71 -17.84
N ASN A 566 29.80 31.15 -17.14
CA ASN A 566 29.98 31.00 -15.69
C ASN A 566 29.02 31.94 -14.92
N ASN A 567 27.72 31.93 -15.23
CA ASN A 567 26.76 32.60 -14.37
C ASN A 567 26.53 31.74 -13.13
N GLU A 568 27.00 32.23 -11.98
CA GLU A 568 26.58 31.74 -10.66
C GLU A 568 25.05 31.73 -10.61
N MET A 569 24.51 30.52 -10.61
CA MET A 569 23.09 30.26 -10.81
C MET A 569 22.36 30.56 -9.50
N SER A 570 21.44 31.54 -9.53
CA SER A 570 20.40 31.67 -8.51
C SER A 570 19.40 30.52 -8.68
N SER A 571 19.76 29.31 -8.24
CA SER A 571 18.79 28.23 -8.10
C SER A 571 17.70 28.70 -7.15
N VAL A 572 16.44 28.77 -7.58
CA VAL A 572 15.33 28.77 -6.62
C VAL A 572 15.49 27.47 -5.84
N LEU A 573 15.94 27.55 -4.59
CA LEU A 573 16.07 26.36 -3.74
C LEU A 573 14.67 25.75 -3.62
N ILE A 574 14.46 24.64 -4.33
CA ILE A 574 13.36 23.72 -4.07
C ILE A 574 13.78 22.96 -2.80
N ASP A 575 13.75 23.65 -1.67
CA ASP A 575 14.15 23.07 -0.40
C ASP A 575 13.14 23.43 0.67
N LEU A 576 12.45 22.39 1.15
CA LEU A 576 11.66 22.49 2.37
C LEU A 576 12.60 22.15 3.53
N PRO A 577 12.47 22.83 4.69
CA PRO A 577 13.31 22.52 5.83
C PRO A 577 13.24 21.03 6.22
N ARG A 578 14.31 20.52 6.83
CA ARG A 578 14.31 19.14 7.32
C ARG A 578 13.30 18.95 8.44
N LEU A 579 12.78 17.74 8.58
CA LEU A 579 12.04 17.32 9.76
C LEU A 579 12.93 16.42 10.63
N PRO A 580 12.59 16.27 11.92
CA PRO A 580 13.19 15.23 12.75
C PRO A 580 13.09 13.86 12.07
N ASP A 581 14.11 13.01 12.20
CA ASP A 581 14.14 11.71 11.50
C ASP A 581 12.97 10.79 11.89
N ASN A 582 12.49 10.93 13.13
CA ASN A 582 11.34 10.19 13.66
C ASN A 582 9.98 10.81 13.30
N ILE A 583 9.95 11.84 12.46
CA ILE A 583 8.72 12.44 11.91
C ILE A 583 8.66 12.17 10.41
N GLN A 584 7.68 11.38 10.00
CA GLN A 584 7.43 11.14 8.58
C GLN A 584 6.39 12.11 8.02
N LEU A 585 6.75 12.80 6.94
CA LEU A 585 5.79 13.54 6.11
C LEU A 585 5.03 12.58 5.19
N ILE A 586 3.76 12.29 5.50
CA ILE A 586 2.92 11.36 4.74
C ILE A 586 2.34 12.04 3.49
N THR A 587 1.90 13.28 3.62
CA THR A 587 1.29 14.04 2.51
C THR A 587 1.55 15.51 2.70
N ILE A 588 1.87 16.20 1.60
CA ILE A 588 1.89 17.65 1.51
C ILE A 588 1.37 18.01 0.12
N ARG A 589 0.30 18.81 0.03
CA ARG A 589 -0.24 19.24 -1.27
C ARG A 589 -1.16 20.43 -1.12
N TYR A 590 -1.35 21.19 -2.18
CA TYR A 590 -2.47 22.12 -2.24
C TYR A 590 -3.81 21.37 -2.35
N ILE A 591 -4.81 21.82 -1.58
CA ILE A 591 -6.22 21.40 -1.71
C ILE A 591 -7.14 22.54 -2.16
N ALA A 592 -6.64 23.78 -2.09
CA ALA A 592 -7.22 24.97 -2.70
C ALA A 592 -6.09 25.97 -3.00
N ARG A 593 -6.35 27.01 -3.81
CA ARG A 593 -5.32 27.99 -4.26
C ARG A 593 -4.46 28.59 -3.16
N LYS A 594 -4.97 28.72 -1.94
CA LYS A 594 -4.27 29.27 -0.77
C LYS A 594 -4.21 28.30 0.41
N THR A 595 -4.46 27.02 0.19
CA THR A 595 -4.58 26.04 1.29
C THR A 595 -3.78 24.79 0.97
N ILE A 596 -2.78 24.53 1.81
CA ILE A 596 -1.96 23.33 1.79
C ILE A 596 -2.45 22.38 2.88
N LEU A 597 -2.64 21.11 2.52
CA LEU A 597 -2.87 20.01 3.44
C LEU A 597 -1.54 19.33 3.75
N LEU A 598 -1.22 19.16 5.03
CA LEU A 598 -0.06 18.41 5.49
C LEU A 598 -0.50 17.30 6.44
N SER A 599 -0.02 16.08 6.23
CA SER A 599 -0.23 14.97 7.16
C SER A 599 1.12 14.39 7.56
N MET A 600 1.33 14.24 8.86
CA MET A 600 2.58 13.74 9.44
C MET A 600 2.29 12.66 10.46
N ARG A 601 3.26 11.77 10.69
CA ARG A 601 3.21 10.82 11.82
C ARG A 601 4.53 10.74 12.55
N GLN A 602 4.43 10.51 13.86
CA GLN A 602 5.54 10.10 14.70
C GLN A 602 5.84 8.61 14.48
N LEU A 603 7.07 8.30 14.12
CA LEU A 603 7.58 6.94 13.97
C LEU A 603 8.19 6.47 15.29
N PRO A 604 7.73 5.34 15.85
CA PRO A 604 8.47 4.63 16.89
C PRO A 604 9.63 3.85 16.28
N TYR A 605 10.77 3.81 16.98
CA TYR A 605 11.89 2.94 16.62
C TYR A 605 12.13 1.88 17.68
N ASP A 606 12.45 0.67 17.23
CA ASP A 606 12.86 -0.42 18.11
C ASP A 606 14.35 -0.29 18.45
N CYS A 607 14.62 -0.06 19.73
CA CYS A 607 15.97 0.07 20.28
C CYS A 607 16.59 -1.24 20.77
N SER A 608 15.89 -2.37 20.63
CA SER A 608 16.42 -3.69 21.01
C SER A 608 17.38 -4.29 19.98
N VAL A 609 17.50 -3.65 18.81
CA VAL A 609 18.51 -3.95 17.79
C VAL A 609 19.63 -2.90 17.85
N GLU A 610 20.88 -3.33 17.73
CA GLU A 610 22.05 -2.48 17.98
C GLU A 610 22.18 -1.33 16.94
N LEU A 611 22.92 -0.27 17.30
CA LEU A 611 23.38 0.85 16.45
C LEU A 611 22.44 2.02 16.08
N TYR A 612 21.12 1.99 16.27
CA TYR A 612 20.25 3.03 15.66
C TYR A 612 19.15 3.66 16.53
N CYS A 613 19.41 3.90 17.82
CA CYS A 613 18.50 4.66 18.69
C CYS A 613 18.96 6.07 19.02
N LYS A 614 19.44 6.80 18.02
CA LYS A 614 19.55 8.25 18.08
C LYS A 614 18.40 8.86 17.30
N SER A 615 17.25 9.05 17.96
CA SER A 615 16.25 9.94 17.40
C SER A 615 16.75 11.37 17.55
N ASP A 616 16.97 12.06 16.42
CA ASP A 616 17.02 13.51 16.46
C ASP A 616 15.63 13.98 16.88
N SER A 617 15.47 14.31 18.15
CA SER A 617 14.22 14.82 18.73
C SER A 617 14.17 16.34 18.69
N ASN A 618 15.01 16.98 17.86
CA ASN A 618 15.09 18.42 17.77
C ASN A 618 13.77 19.03 17.28
N THR A 619 12.95 19.45 18.25
CA THR A 619 11.66 20.08 18.02
C THR A 619 11.76 21.40 17.24
N ASP A 620 12.94 22.02 17.19
CA ASP A 620 13.15 23.24 16.39
C ASP A 620 13.06 22.96 14.89
N LEU A 621 13.38 21.75 14.42
CA LEU A 621 13.24 21.38 13.00
C LEU A 621 11.78 21.44 12.56
N THR A 622 10.88 20.85 13.35
CA THR A 622 9.43 20.93 13.10
C THR A 622 8.94 22.38 13.12
N ARG A 623 9.43 23.20 14.06
CA ARG A 623 9.06 24.62 14.14
C ARG A 623 9.52 25.39 12.90
N GLN A 624 10.77 25.19 12.47
CA GLN A 624 11.34 25.82 11.27
C GLN A 624 10.58 25.41 10.01
N PHE A 625 10.25 24.11 9.89
CA PHE A 625 9.45 23.59 8.78
C PHE A 625 8.10 24.30 8.65
N PHE A 626 7.34 24.43 9.73
CA PHE A 626 6.04 25.09 9.66
C PHE A 626 6.14 26.61 9.51
N SER A 627 7.22 27.22 10.01
CA SER A 627 7.46 28.66 9.89
C SER A 627 7.80 29.08 8.46
N SER A 628 8.36 28.18 7.64
CA SER A 628 8.74 28.49 6.25
C SER A 628 7.54 28.81 5.34
N PHE A 629 6.34 28.29 5.65
CA PHE A 629 5.16 28.51 4.81
C PHE A 629 4.53 29.90 4.97
N ASN A 630 4.88 30.70 5.98
CA ASN A 630 4.32 32.05 6.17
C ASN A 630 2.77 32.12 6.06
N GLY A 631 2.07 31.17 6.70
CA GLY A 631 0.62 30.99 6.63
C GLY A 631 0.00 30.68 8.00
N SER A 632 -1.33 30.79 8.11
CA SER A 632 -2.06 30.41 9.32
C SER A 632 -2.27 28.90 9.36
N ILE A 633 -1.88 28.25 10.46
CA ILE A 633 -1.90 26.79 10.59
C ILE A 633 -3.12 26.37 11.41
N TYR A 634 -3.85 25.37 10.93
CA TYR A 634 -5.02 24.82 11.61
C TYR A 634 -4.91 23.31 11.71
N LEU A 635 -5.39 22.72 12.81
CA LEU A 635 -5.64 21.28 12.84
C LEU A 635 -6.74 20.89 11.86
N SER A 636 -6.71 19.66 11.36
CA SER A 636 -7.76 19.13 10.48
C SER A 636 -7.94 17.63 10.66
N ASN A 637 -9.07 17.12 10.20
CA ASN A 637 -9.19 15.69 9.93
C ASN A 637 -8.27 15.28 8.76
N LEU A 638 -8.00 13.98 8.63
CA LEU A 638 -7.08 13.40 7.62
C LEU A 638 -7.35 13.88 6.19
N THR A 639 -8.61 14.12 5.84
CA THR A 639 -9.02 14.49 4.48
C THR A 639 -8.94 16.00 4.19
N GLY A 640 -8.62 16.84 5.18
CA GLY A 640 -8.61 18.29 4.99
C GLY A 640 -9.99 18.95 4.92
N THR A 641 -11.08 18.19 5.15
CA THR A 641 -12.46 18.67 4.93
C THR A 641 -13.04 19.42 6.13
N LYS A 642 -12.38 19.34 7.30
CA LYS A 642 -12.78 20.04 8.52
C LYS A 642 -11.63 20.87 9.05
N LYS A 643 -11.76 22.19 8.92
CA LYS A 643 -10.87 23.16 9.56
C LYS A 643 -11.14 23.18 11.06
N GLY A 644 -10.14 22.78 11.84
CA GLY A 644 -10.15 22.79 13.30
C GLY A 644 -9.60 24.09 13.89
N ILE A 645 -9.06 23.99 15.11
CA ILE A 645 -8.47 25.13 15.81
C ILE A 645 -7.21 25.63 15.12
N GLN A 646 -6.99 26.94 15.18
CA GLN A 646 -5.72 27.55 14.76
C GLN A 646 -4.64 27.24 15.80
N ILE A 647 -3.45 26.91 15.33
CA ILE A 647 -2.30 26.59 16.18
C ILE A 647 -1.06 27.37 15.72
N MET A 648 -0.17 27.69 16.65
CA MET A 648 1.11 28.33 16.36
C MET A 648 2.19 27.26 16.09
N PRO A 649 3.21 27.53 15.24
CA PRO A 649 4.29 26.58 14.99
C PRO A 649 4.95 26.00 16.26
N GLU A 650 5.07 26.80 17.31
CA GLU A 650 5.68 26.44 18.59
C GLU A 650 5.00 25.25 19.30
N ILE A 651 3.68 25.09 19.12
CA ILE A 651 2.93 24.03 19.79
C ILE A 651 2.79 22.76 18.94
N ILE A 652 3.20 22.79 17.66
CA ILE A 652 3.07 21.65 16.75
C ILE A 652 3.82 20.40 17.25
N PRO A 653 5.05 20.50 17.78
CA PRO A 653 5.74 19.32 18.31
C PRO A 653 4.93 18.56 19.36
N SER A 654 4.10 19.25 20.15
CA SER A 654 3.25 18.61 21.17
C SER A 654 2.16 17.70 20.60
N TYR A 655 1.78 17.89 19.34
CA TYR A 655 0.82 17.03 18.65
C TYR A 655 1.47 15.80 18.02
N LEU A 656 2.80 15.82 17.84
CA LEU A 656 3.56 14.76 17.18
C LEU A 656 4.33 13.89 18.18
N ILE A 657 3.83 13.70 19.41
CA ILE A 657 4.51 12.89 20.43
C ILE A 657 4.07 11.43 20.39
N GLN A 658 2.80 11.18 20.05
CA GLN A 658 2.22 9.84 20.13
C GLN A 658 2.62 8.99 18.92
N SER A 659 3.31 7.88 19.17
CA SER A 659 3.73 6.90 18.16
C SER A 659 2.57 6.46 17.25
N PHE A 660 2.83 6.43 15.95
CA PHE A 660 1.88 6.12 14.87
C PHE A 660 0.65 7.01 14.75
N HIS A 661 0.52 8.04 15.59
CA HIS A 661 -0.57 9.00 15.43
C HIS A 661 -0.32 9.85 14.18
N ILE A 662 -1.27 9.83 13.26
CA ILE A 662 -1.26 10.70 12.08
C ILE A 662 -1.99 11.99 12.44
N VAL A 663 -1.27 13.12 12.37
CA VAL A 663 -1.83 14.45 12.58
C VAL A 663 -1.84 15.20 11.26
N THR A 664 -2.97 15.87 10.98
CA THR A 664 -3.18 16.62 9.76
C THR A 664 -3.37 18.10 10.06
N PHE A 665 -2.71 18.93 9.27
CA PHE A 665 -2.68 20.38 9.35
C PHE A 665 -3.14 21.00 8.03
N LEU A 666 -3.77 22.17 8.12
CA LEU A 666 -4.04 23.06 7.01
C LEU A 666 -3.22 24.32 7.18
N VAL A 667 -2.37 24.63 6.20
CA VAL A 667 -1.70 25.94 6.11
C VAL A 667 -2.49 26.80 5.13
N VAL A 668 -3.00 27.93 5.63
CA VAL A 668 -3.81 28.88 4.86
C VAL A 668 -3.03 30.17 4.68
N HIS A 669 -2.62 30.44 3.44
CA HIS A 669 -1.97 31.71 3.07
C HIS A 669 -3.01 32.84 2.99
N ARG A 670 -2.57 34.07 3.29
CA ARG A 670 -3.43 35.26 3.24
C ARG A 670 -3.82 35.64 1.82
#